data_AF-A0A1W5D590-F1
#
_entry.id   AF-A0A1W5D590-F1
#
_cell.length_a   1.000
_cell.length_b   1.000
_cell.length_c   1.000
_cell.angle_alpha   90.00
_cell.angle_beta   90.00
_cell.angle_gamma   90.00
#
_symmetry.space_group_name_H-M   'P 1'
#
loop_
_entity.id
_entity.type
_entity.pdbx_description
1 polymer ?
#
loop_
_entity_poly.entity_id
_entity_poly.type
_entity_poly.pdbx_seq_one_letter_code
_entity_poly.pdbx_strand_id
1 'polypeptide(L)'
;MFDRWASLYAKSMPLTCLKDSVIGIDAAYYLERLLMPSKEPLLSALGGSPFGLEFAIMKELSVLQAAGFKPHFVFNGLDYGIKDDPFGPSIASSLANAAAFDVYEKEMPDAAIRLFQESGSPTAAALSEFFKKVLYQRRIEFTVAPYSALAQVRTFSSSTTASLTWSQLAYYEKHPSQFIDAVYGPSELFLYGIDKLITKFELAHEYTEKGNFMSTFRYVLEDSTFRWVDRRTCLAQFNEIPVEIFVDACLLAGSSILPTFPPLKNVTLYPKGYSFPDVVSMVVSCGRNITALCAQYQDDPQVKELDYLDRYRRALTGIKHHIIINKDGDIETLDKEHAPSDVHDCVGQRLPEELNMYLSRGMLRPRVLSWLTSGTIFVTAPCEGGDSREYQNLVKTQLEPFRRQALCLLSECLNRYYQRKEITTRFWFDTESNSRVNLRDLLPSPKEALNGWIVRDNLIAEQCQKLEMPTGSTLPGSLAYAVRSLSDATFASKTLISKPKTGFQPLVTLQEITVNAVWRFLQLRNYVDNKHELTPWGKVMEITLTTCGSSKEQEEAAFVAVELLRLGLLNNSPMFPNYSGTPLRGTDIDKRSCLLVSRVASLGKLRHQPKGYSGPLSRHLLGYHSVISALRASLRDLVDISLATMFLDGNADRDRNDWMDLALGLPFYDENSYALGVVVKTYLDELFTRDDPTSETTRAEMKAKGPEWCQYCDFAGSLDDAFHLWDAVYKGVKTAGAEIKDQGMWDEVDRWLAARR
;
A
#
# COMPACT_ATOMS: atom_id res chain seq x y z
N MET A 1 -26.48 5.76 -4.41
CA MET A 1 -27.82 6.35 -4.66
C MET A 1 -27.96 7.69 -3.96
N PHE A 2 -27.74 7.76 -2.64
CA PHE A 2 -27.80 9.00 -1.86
C PHE A 2 -26.91 10.12 -2.42
N ASP A 3 -25.65 9.82 -2.77
CA ASP A 3 -24.72 10.79 -3.36
C ASP A 3 -25.29 11.52 -4.58
N ARG A 4 -25.87 10.75 -5.51
CA ARG A 4 -26.53 11.28 -6.71
C ARG A 4 -27.71 12.19 -6.36
N TRP A 5 -28.51 11.83 -5.36
CA TRP A 5 -29.63 12.65 -4.90
C TRP A 5 -29.16 13.93 -4.19
N ALA A 6 -28.21 13.83 -3.26
CA ALA A 6 -27.66 14.96 -2.52
C ALA A 6 -26.99 15.97 -3.45
N SER A 7 -26.34 15.49 -4.53
CA SER A 7 -25.70 16.35 -5.53
C SER A 7 -26.67 17.31 -6.25
N LEU A 8 -27.97 17.00 -6.30
CA LEU A 8 -28.99 17.89 -6.89
C LEU A 8 -29.17 19.19 -6.10
N TYR A 9 -28.80 19.17 -4.83
CA TYR A 9 -28.90 20.33 -3.91
C TYR A 9 -27.53 20.96 -3.64
N ALA A 10 -26.49 20.52 -4.36
CA ALA A 10 -25.16 21.07 -4.22
C ALA A 10 -25.09 22.49 -4.78
N LYS A 11 -24.45 23.39 -4.03
CA LYS A 11 -24.16 24.77 -4.44
C LYS A 11 -22.71 24.83 -4.94
N SER A 12 -22.47 25.62 -5.98
CA SER A 12 -21.12 25.90 -6.48
C SER A 12 -20.64 27.25 -5.97
N MET A 13 -19.38 27.33 -5.53
CA MET A 13 -18.73 28.56 -5.05
C MET A 13 -17.28 28.66 -5.55
N PRO A 14 -16.73 29.87 -5.72
CA PRO A 14 -15.31 30.07 -6.03
C PRO A 14 -14.40 29.46 -4.96
N LEU A 15 -13.28 28.88 -5.37
CA LEU A 15 -12.32 28.26 -4.44
C LEU A 15 -11.72 29.27 -3.45
N THR A 16 -11.64 30.54 -3.85
CA THR A 16 -11.20 31.67 -3.01
C THR A 16 -12.09 31.89 -1.78
N CYS A 17 -13.32 31.39 -1.77
CA CYS A 17 -14.19 31.45 -0.58
C CYS A 17 -13.71 30.56 0.58
N LEU A 18 -12.78 29.64 0.33
CA LEU A 18 -12.18 28.80 1.38
C LEU A 18 -10.95 29.45 2.04
N LYS A 19 -10.53 30.65 1.62
CA LYS A 19 -9.35 31.31 2.16
C LYS A 19 -9.41 31.39 3.69
N ASP A 20 -8.28 31.10 4.33
CA ASP A 20 -8.07 31.11 5.78
C ASP A 20 -8.90 30.06 6.57
N SER A 21 -9.57 29.13 5.87
CA SER A 21 -10.26 27.98 6.50
C SER A 21 -9.37 26.75 6.62
N VAL A 22 -9.74 25.83 7.51
CA VAL A 22 -9.14 24.49 7.62
C VAL A 22 -10.12 23.47 7.06
N ILE A 23 -9.70 22.71 6.04
CA ILE A 23 -10.55 21.72 5.38
C ILE A 23 -10.05 20.33 5.71
N GLY A 24 -10.89 19.55 6.39
CA GLY A 24 -10.64 18.13 6.61
C GLY A 24 -10.90 17.35 5.32
N ILE A 25 -9.95 16.52 4.90
CA ILE A 25 -10.03 15.80 3.62
C ILE A 25 -9.97 14.29 3.89
N ASP A 26 -10.96 13.54 3.42
CA ASP A 26 -10.85 12.09 3.29
C ASP A 26 -9.80 11.75 2.23
N ALA A 27 -8.65 11.23 2.68
CA ALA A 27 -7.52 10.94 1.80
C ALA A 27 -7.81 9.83 0.78
N ALA A 28 -8.62 8.84 1.15
CA ALA A 28 -8.98 7.76 0.24
C ALA A 28 -9.88 8.30 -0.88
N TYR A 29 -10.90 9.07 -0.52
CA TYR A 29 -11.80 9.72 -1.48
C TYR A 29 -11.05 10.68 -2.40
N TYR A 30 -10.12 11.49 -1.85
CA TYR A 30 -9.27 12.37 -2.65
C TYR A 30 -8.46 11.59 -3.69
N LEU A 31 -7.79 10.50 -3.28
CA LEU A 31 -6.98 9.66 -4.18
C LEU A 31 -7.84 8.99 -5.25
N GLU A 32 -8.97 8.37 -4.89
CA GLU A 32 -9.88 7.73 -5.86
C GLU A 32 -10.30 8.72 -6.95
N ARG A 33 -10.58 9.97 -6.56
CA ARG A 33 -10.98 11.02 -7.47
C ARG A 33 -9.87 11.56 -8.34
N LEU A 34 -8.64 11.54 -7.86
CA LEU A 34 -7.48 11.90 -8.65
C LEU A 34 -7.18 10.82 -9.70
N LEU A 35 -7.32 9.54 -9.32
CA LEU A 35 -7.05 8.38 -10.17
C LEU A 35 -8.08 8.21 -11.30
N MET A 36 -9.34 8.59 -11.08
CA MET A 36 -10.40 8.49 -12.10
C MET A 36 -10.12 9.27 -13.41
N PRO A 37 -9.71 10.55 -13.39
CA PRO A 37 -9.34 11.33 -14.57
C PRO A 37 -7.89 11.13 -15.02
N SER A 38 -6.98 10.70 -14.12
CA SER A 38 -5.56 10.55 -14.43
C SER A 38 -5.18 9.16 -14.97
N LYS A 39 -6.14 8.36 -15.45
CA LYS A 39 -5.93 6.95 -15.84
C LYS A 39 -4.75 6.80 -16.80
N GLU A 40 -3.59 6.49 -16.25
CA GLU A 40 -2.50 5.85 -16.96
C GLU A 40 -3.07 4.54 -17.51
N PRO A 41 -3.28 4.42 -18.83
CA PRO A 41 -4.16 3.38 -19.36
C PRO A 41 -3.67 1.96 -19.08
N LEU A 42 -2.36 1.81 -18.84
CA LEU A 42 -1.67 0.54 -18.63
C LEU A 42 -1.25 0.31 -17.18
N LEU A 43 -1.70 1.11 -16.22
CA LEU A 43 -1.30 0.99 -14.82
C LEU A 43 -1.61 -0.40 -14.24
N SER A 44 -2.80 -0.92 -14.53
CA SER A 44 -3.23 -2.26 -14.11
C SER A 44 -2.39 -3.38 -14.73
N ALA A 45 -1.74 -3.11 -15.86
CA ALA A 45 -0.86 -4.03 -16.56
C ALA A 45 0.58 -3.99 -16.04
N LEU A 46 1.02 -2.92 -15.36
CA LEU A 46 2.41 -2.69 -14.93
C LEU A 46 2.67 -2.99 -13.45
N GLY A 47 1.64 -2.91 -12.62
CA GLY A 47 1.80 -2.98 -11.17
C GLY A 47 2.65 -1.82 -10.59
N GLY A 48 2.78 -1.80 -9.27
CA GLY A 48 3.50 -0.75 -8.54
C GLY A 48 2.84 0.64 -8.58
N SER A 49 3.63 1.66 -8.24
CA SER A 49 3.15 3.05 -8.19
C SER A 49 3.05 3.67 -9.60
N PRO A 50 2.00 4.45 -9.91
CA PRO A 50 1.86 5.10 -11.22
C PRO A 50 2.94 6.18 -11.42
N PHE A 51 3.45 6.30 -12.65
CA PHE A 51 4.58 7.18 -12.96
C PHE A 51 4.22 8.67 -12.90
N GLY A 52 3.01 9.04 -13.32
CA GLY A 52 2.48 10.39 -13.34
C GLY A 52 1.69 10.79 -12.09
N LEU A 53 1.41 9.86 -11.17
CA LEU A 53 0.59 10.14 -9.98
C LEU A 53 1.22 11.21 -9.09
N GLU A 54 2.54 11.13 -8.85
CA GLU A 54 3.25 12.13 -8.05
C GLU A 54 3.03 13.53 -8.59
N PHE A 55 3.23 13.69 -9.90
CA PHE A 55 3.08 14.96 -10.59
C PHE A 55 1.63 15.45 -10.57
N ALA A 56 0.66 14.56 -10.78
CA ALA A 56 -0.76 14.89 -10.68
C ALA A 56 -1.15 15.40 -9.28
N ILE A 57 -0.73 14.68 -8.23
CA ILE A 57 -0.92 15.08 -6.82
C ILE A 57 -0.30 16.46 -6.58
N MET A 58 0.98 16.63 -6.94
CA MET A 58 1.72 17.88 -6.70
C MET A 58 1.05 19.08 -7.36
N LYS A 59 0.54 18.88 -8.57
CA LYS A 59 -0.08 19.92 -9.37
C LYS A 59 -1.43 20.36 -8.77
N GLU A 60 -2.27 19.42 -8.37
CA GLU A 60 -3.55 19.71 -7.72
C GLU A 60 -3.34 20.39 -6.36
N LEU A 61 -2.45 19.83 -5.51
CA LEU A 61 -2.13 20.40 -4.20
C LEU A 61 -1.59 21.83 -4.29
N SER A 62 -0.83 22.17 -5.34
CA SER A 62 -0.31 23.53 -5.53
C SER A 62 -1.44 24.57 -5.68
N VAL A 63 -2.58 24.18 -6.29
CA VAL A 63 -3.75 25.06 -6.44
C VAL A 63 -4.51 25.19 -5.15
N LEU A 64 -4.70 24.06 -4.46
CA LEU A 64 -5.38 24.04 -3.16
C LEU A 64 -4.62 24.89 -2.15
N GLN A 65 -3.29 24.84 -2.14
CA GLN A 65 -2.45 25.73 -1.34
C GLN A 65 -2.56 27.19 -1.79
N ALA A 66 -2.58 27.46 -3.10
CA ALA A 66 -2.74 28.83 -3.62
C ALA A 66 -4.11 29.45 -3.28
N ALA A 67 -5.15 28.64 -3.08
CA ALA A 67 -6.45 29.11 -2.60
C ALA A 67 -6.42 29.65 -1.17
N GLY A 68 -5.35 29.37 -0.41
CA GLY A 68 -5.12 29.95 0.91
C GLY A 68 -5.87 29.26 2.05
N PHE A 69 -6.37 28.04 1.84
CA PHE A 69 -6.92 27.20 2.92
C PHE A 69 -5.89 26.17 3.39
N LYS A 70 -6.03 25.70 4.64
CA LYS A 70 -5.16 24.66 5.22
C LYS A 70 -5.81 23.28 5.02
N PRO A 71 -5.29 22.42 4.11
CA PRO A 71 -5.79 21.05 4.00
C PRO A 71 -5.27 20.20 5.17
N HIS A 72 -6.15 19.38 5.76
CA HIS A 72 -5.79 18.36 6.74
C HIS A 72 -6.29 16.99 6.26
N PHE A 73 -5.38 16.14 5.82
CA PHE A 73 -5.73 14.83 5.27
C PHE A 73 -5.93 13.79 6.39
N VAL A 74 -7.02 13.03 6.33
CA VAL A 74 -7.28 11.93 7.26
C VAL A 74 -7.25 10.61 6.49
N PHE A 75 -6.39 9.69 6.92
CA PHE A 75 -6.19 8.36 6.33
C PHE A 75 -6.90 7.28 7.14
N ASN A 76 -7.24 6.17 6.47
CA ASN A 76 -7.76 4.97 7.11
C ASN A 76 -6.74 4.31 8.05
N GLY A 77 -7.22 3.90 9.22
CA GLY A 77 -6.46 3.15 10.23
C GLY A 77 -6.59 1.63 10.10
N LEU A 78 -6.82 0.99 11.25
CA LEU A 78 -6.94 -0.45 11.39
C LEU A 78 -8.25 -1.02 10.85
N ASP A 79 -8.17 -2.15 10.15
CA ASP A 79 -9.34 -2.90 9.71
C ASP A 79 -10.06 -3.54 10.91
N TYR A 80 -11.39 -3.51 10.91
CA TYR A 80 -12.21 -4.28 11.85
C TYR A 80 -13.53 -4.74 11.21
N GLY A 81 -14.24 -5.63 11.90
CA GLY A 81 -15.52 -6.18 11.46
C GLY A 81 -15.40 -7.43 10.57
N ILE A 82 -16.55 -8.01 10.24
CA ILE A 82 -16.65 -9.20 9.39
C ILE A 82 -16.66 -8.76 7.92
N LYS A 83 -15.70 -9.27 7.14
CA LYS A 83 -15.70 -9.13 5.67
C LYS A 83 -16.41 -10.35 5.09
N ASP A 84 -17.62 -10.18 4.54
CA ASP A 84 -18.38 -11.32 3.96
C ASP A 84 -17.72 -11.89 2.71
N ASP A 85 -17.25 -11.00 1.83
CA ASP A 85 -16.55 -11.36 0.60
C ASP A 85 -15.17 -10.66 0.53
N PRO A 86 -14.18 -11.17 1.29
CA PRO A 86 -12.86 -10.57 1.34
C PRO A 86 -12.04 -10.77 0.05
N PHE A 87 -12.48 -11.66 -0.87
CA PHE A 87 -11.71 -12.05 -2.04
C PHE A 87 -12.33 -11.62 -3.37
N GLY A 88 -13.66 -11.57 -3.48
CA GLY A 88 -14.39 -11.31 -4.72
C GLY A 88 -13.91 -10.09 -5.50
N PRO A 89 -13.68 -8.91 -4.88
CA PRO A 89 -13.16 -7.74 -5.58
C PRO A 89 -11.78 -7.98 -6.22
N SER A 90 -10.88 -8.62 -5.48
CA SER A 90 -9.54 -8.95 -5.98
C SER A 90 -9.58 -10.00 -7.09
N ILE A 91 -10.44 -11.02 -6.96
CA ILE A 91 -10.63 -12.06 -7.97
C ILE A 91 -11.21 -11.44 -9.24
N ALA A 92 -12.23 -10.59 -9.13
CA ALA A 92 -12.84 -9.92 -10.27
C ALA A 92 -11.85 -9.03 -11.02
N SER A 93 -11.05 -8.23 -10.30
CA SER A 93 -10.00 -7.38 -10.91
C SER A 93 -8.91 -8.23 -11.58
N SER A 94 -8.47 -9.30 -10.91
CA SER A 94 -7.49 -10.26 -11.43
C SER A 94 -7.96 -10.90 -12.74
N LEU A 95 -9.22 -11.37 -12.79
CA LEU A 95 -9.82 -11.97 -13.99
C LEU A 95 -10.00 -10.94 -15.11
N ALA A 96 -10.39 -9.70 -14.79
CA ALA A 96 -10.53 -8.64 -15.78
C ALA A 96 -9.17 -8.27 -16.40
N ASN A 97 -8.11 -8.21 -15.59
CA ASN A 97 -6.73 -8.01 -16.09
C ASN A 97 -6.28 -9.17 -16.97
N ALA A 98 -6.55 -10.41 -16.57
CA ALA A 98 -6.24 -11.59 -17.38
C ALA A 98 -6.91 -11.51 -18.76
N ALA A 99 -8.20 -11.17 -18.80
CA ALA A 99 -8.94 -10.98 -20.06
C ALA A 99 -8.37 -9.83 -20.92
N ALA A 100 -7.89 -8.75 -20.30
CA ALA A 100 -7.23 -7.65 -21.02
C ALA A 100 -5.93 -8.10 -21.68
N PHE A 101 -5.13 -8.94 -21.01
CA PHE A 101 -3.94 -9.56 -21.61
C PHE A 101 -4.29 -10.50 -22.77
N ASP A 102 -5.34 -11.31 -22.65
CA ASP A 102 -5.77 -12.21 -23.74
C ASP A 102 -6.18 -11.44 -25.01
N VAL A 103 -6.66 -10.20 -24.87
CA VAL A 103 -6.96 -9.29 -26.01
C VAL A 103 -5.70 -8.61 -26.52
N TYR A 104 -4.79 -8.20 -25.63
CA TYR A 104 -3.48 -7.66 -25.98
C TYR A 104 -2.69 -8.64 -26.85
N GLU A 105 -2.71 -9.92 -26.51
CA GLU A 105 -2.05 -11.01 -27.22
C GLU A 105 -2.62 -11.26 -28.63
N LYS A 106 -3.87 -10.87 -28.89
CA LYS A 106 -4.50 -10.95 -30.22
C LYS A 106 -4.17 -9.74 -31.11
N GLU A 107 -3.17 -8.95 -30.73
CA GLU A 107 -2.72 -7.75 -31.45
C GLU A 107 -3.84 -6.69 -31.62
N MET A 108 -4.73 -6.60 -30.62
CA MET A 108 -5.81 -5.60 -30.55
C MET A 108 -5.54 -4.55 -29.46
N PRO A 109 -4.55 -3.65 -29.64
CA PRO A 109 -4.06 -2.78 -28.57
C PRO A 109 -5.12 -1.81 -28.03
N ASP A 110 -5.95 -1.22 -28.90
CA ASP A 110 -6.98 -0.26 -28.47
C ASP A 110 -8.06 -0.91 -27.59
N ALA A 111 -8.44 -2.16 -27.93
CA ALA A 111 -9.40 -2.92 -27.14
C ALA A 111 -8.79 -3.36 -25.80
N ALA A 112 -7.52 -3.80 -25.81
CA ALA A 112 -6.80 -4.17 -24.60
C ALA A 112 -6.64 -2.98 -23.65
N ILE A 113 -6.29 -1.80 -24.16
CA ILE A 113 -6.17 -0.56 -23.36
C ILE A 113 -7.50 -0.22 -22.67
N ARG A 114 -8.63 -0.33 -23.37
CA ARG A 114 -9.95 -0.11 -22.76
C ARG A 114 -10.22 -1.12 -21.63
N LEU A 115 -9.93 -2.39 -21.85
CA LEU A 115 -10.10 -3.42 -20.83
C LEU A 115 -9.18 -3.21 -19.63
N PHE A 116 -7.92 -2.78 -19.82
CA PHE A 116 -7.02 -2.43 -18.72
C PHE A 116 -7.50 -1.21 -17.93
N GLN A 117 -8.16 -0.25 -18.58
CA GLN A 117 -8.78 0.88 -17.90
C GLN A 117 -10.03 0.48 -17.11
N GLU A 118 -10.69 -0.62 -17.48
CA GLU A 118 -11.89 -1.17 -16.85
C GLU A 118 -11.58 -2.23 -15.77
N SER A 119 -10.44 -2.92 -15.87
CA SER A 119 -10.03 -4.01 -14.98
C SER A 119 -9.66 -3.58 -13.55
N GLY A 120 -9.56 -2.27 -13.33
CA GLY A 120 -9.38 -1.65 -12.02
C GLY A 120 -8.03 -0.95 -11.89
N SER A 121 -8.01 0.18 -11.19
CA SER A 121 -6.78 0.87 -10.77
C SER A 121 -6.33 0.38 -9.40
N PRO A 122 -5.05 0.57 -9.01
CA PRO A 122 -4.61 0.40 -7.64
C PRO A 122 -5.56 1.11 -6.69
N THR A 123 -5.96 0.44 -5.62
CA THR A 123 -6.89 1.02 -4.65
C THR A 123 -6.23 2.20 -3.94
N ALA A 124 -7.02 3.15 -3.44
CA ALA A 124 -6.48 4.24 -2.62
C ALA A 124 -5.72 3.71 -1.38
N ALA A 125 -6.09 2.54 -0.87
CA ALA A 125 -5.35 1.86 0.19
C ALA A 125 -3.93 1.47 -0.24
N ALA A 126 -3.76 0.92 -1.45
CA ALA A 126 -2.45 0.55 -1.99
C ALA A 126 -1.53 1.77 -2.19
N LEU A 127 -2.10 2.93 -2.51
CA LEU A 127 -1.34 4.18 -2.75
C LEU A 127 -1.24 5.09 -1.52
N SER A 128 -1.81 4.69 -0.38
CA SER A 128 -1.90 5.53 0.81
C SER A 128 -0.53 5.92 1.37
N GLU A 129 0.42 4.98 1.40
CA GLU A 129 1.77 5.20 1.92
C GLU A 129 2.57 6.14 1.02
N PHE A 130 2.52 5.90 -0.29
CA PHE A 130 3.08 6.82 -1.26
C PHE A 130 2.49 8.23 -1.10
N PHE A 131 1.17 8.35 -0.91
CA PHE A 131 0.54 9.65 -0.72
C PHE A 131 0.98 10.35 0.58
N LYS A 132 1.06 9.62 1.70
CA LYS A 132 1.60 10.15 2.97
C LYS A 132 3.00 10.72 2.79
N LYS A 133 3.88 10.00 2.07
CA LYS A 133 5.24 10.48 1.74
C LYS A 133 5.20 11.80 0.96
N VAL A 134 4.36 11.91 -0.06
CA VAL A 134 4.22 13.15 -0.86
C VAL A 134 3.69 14.32 -0.01
N LEU A 135 2.68 14.09 0.83
CA LEU A 135 2.15 15.10 1.74
C LEU A 135 3.21 15.57 2.74
N TYR A 136 3.96 14.63 3.32
CA TYR A 136 5.03 14.92 4.27
C TYR A 136 6.14 15.78 3.64
N GLN A 137 6.62 15.41 2.45
CA GLN A 137 7.63 16.18 1.71
C GLN A 137 7.17 17.61 1.37
N ARG A 138 5.85 17.81 1.21
CA ARG A 138 5.22 19.11 0.98
C ARG A 138 4.84 19.86 2.25
N ARG A 139 5.15 19.31 3.43
CA ARG A 139 4.79 19.85 4.75
C ARG A 139 3.27 20.06 4.88
N ILE A 140 2.49 19.15 4.31
CA ILE A 140 1.04 19.13 4.45
C ILE A 140 0.70 18.16 5.59
N GLU A 141 -0.13 18.64 6.51
CA GLU A 141 -0.53 17.85 7.68
C GLU A 141 -1.47 16.72 7.28
N PHE A 142 -1.23 15.57 7.88
CA PHE A 142 -2.14 14.44 7.84
C PHE A 142 -2.20 13.72 9.18
N THR A 143 -3.27 12.97 9.38
CA THR A 143 -3.44 12.04 10.51
C THR A 143 -3.97 10.71 9.99
N VAL A 144 -3.54 9.60 10.58
CA VAL A 144 -4.20 8.30 10.37
C VAL A 144 -5.22 8.08 11.49
N ALA A 145 -6.47 7.83 11.12
CA ALA A 145 -7.53 7.47 12.07
C ALA A 145 -7.15 6.17 12.81
N PRO A 146 -7.68 5.90 14.02
CA PRO A 146 -7.31 4.72 14.78
C PRO A 146 -7.82 3.43 14.12
N TYR A 147 -8.97 3.49 13.46
CA TYR A 147 -9.60 2.37 12.77
C TYR A 147 -10.09 2.80 11.37
N SER A 148 -10.56 1.86 10.56
CA SER A 148 -11.23 2.05 9.27
C SER A 148 -12.59 1.34 9.33
N ALA A 149 -13.66 1.91 8.78
CA ALA A 149 -15.02 1.45 9.07
C ALA A 149 -15.30 0.01 8.58
N LEU A 150 -16.38 -0.58 9.11
CA LEU A 150 -16.98 -1.86 8.70
C LEU A 150 -17.07 -1.94 7.16
N ALA A 151 -16.10 -2.57 6.50
CA ALA A 151 -16.16 -2.71 5.04
C ALA A 151 -17.06 -3.89 4.67
N GLN A 152 -18.29 -3.61 4.23
CA GLN A 152 -19.05 -4.57 3.43
C GLN A 152 -18.79 -4.25 1.96
N VAL A 153 -17.82 -4.94 1.35
CA VAL A 153 -17.47 -4.67 -0.04
C VAL A 153 -18.57 -5.16 -0.97
N ARG A 154 -19.09 -4.23 -1.77
CA ARG A 154 -20.04 -4.46 -2.86
C ARG A 154 -19.46 -5.39 -3.92
N THR A 155 -20.25 -6.37 -4.35
CA THR A 155 -20.21 -6.90 -5.71
C THR A 155 -20.68 -5.81 -6.67
N PHE A 156 -19.86 -5.52 -7.70
CA PHE A 156 -20.04 -4.49 -8.75
C PHE A 156 -19.67 -3.03 -8.40
N SER A 157 -18.51 -2.63 -8.94
CA SER A 157 -18.22 -1.31 -9.56
C SER A 157 -17.95 -0.07 -8.68
N SER A 158 -17.78 -0.15 -7.36
CA SER A 158 -17.29 1.01 -6.58
C SER A 158 -16.23 0.60 -5.56
N SER A 159 -15.01 1.14 -5.72
CA SER A 159 -13.83 0.88 -4.88
C SER A 159 -13.90 1.44 -3.45
N THR A 160 -15.00 2.10 -3.09
CA THR A 160 -15.13 2.83 -1.84
C THR A 160 -15.17 1.87 -0.66
N THR A 161 -14.02 1.67 -0.03
CA THR A 161 -13.90 1.04 1.28
C THR A 161 -14.46 2.01 2.30
N ALA A 162 -15.42 1.57 3.12
CA ALA A 162 -15.97 2.38 4.20
C ALA A 162 -14.85 2.86 5.12
N SER A 163 -14.89 4.14 5.52
CA SER A 163 -13.77 4.79 6.19
C SER A 163 -14.17 5.43 7.51
N LEU A 164 -13.47 5.12 8.61
CA LEU A 164 -13.60 5.88 9.87
C LEU A 164 -12.77 7.17 9.84
N THR A 165 -12.17 7.52 8.69
CA THR A 165 -11.77 8.92 8.47
C THR A 165 -12.99 9.82 8.69
N TRP A 166 -14.18 9.35 8.33
CA TRP A 166 -15.42 10.10 8.48
C TRP A 166 -15.78 10.42 9.92
N SER A 167 -15.46 9.49 10.82
CA SER A 167 -15.78 9.61 12.23
C SER A 167 -14.78 10.54 12.92
N GLN A 168 -13.49 10.42 12.57
CA GLN A 168 -12.46 11.37 13.02
C GLN A 168 -12.68 12.78 12.46
N LEU A 169 -13.08 12.90 11.18
CA LEU A 169 -13.44 14.18 10.55
C LEU A 169 -14.66 14.80 11.24
N ALA A 170 -15.67 13.99 11.58
CA ALA A 170 -16.83 14.46 12.32
C ALA A 170 -16.49 14.93 13.73
N TYR A 171 -15.57 14.24 14.41
CA TYR A 171 -15.02 14.73 15.68
C TYR A 171 -14.35 16.09 15.51
N TYR A 172 -13.50 16.26 14.50
CA TYR A 172 -12.80 17.52 14.26
C TYR A 172 -13.73 18.70 13.92
N GLU A 173 -14.77 18.49 13.10
CA GLU A 173 -15.74 19.54 12.74
C GLU A 173 -16.58 19.97 13.95
N LYS A 174 -17.02 19.01 14.77
CA LYS A 174 -17.95 19.24 15.88
C LYS A 174 -17.29 19.66 17.18
N HIS A 175 -15.98 19.47 17.32
CA HIS A 175 -15.30 19.79 18.56
C HIS A 175 -15.48 21.29 18.89
N PRO A 176 -15.66 21.69 20.16
CA PRO A 176 -15.83 23.10 20.53
C PRO A 176 -14.69 24.03 20.09
N SER A 177 -13.49 23.48 19.91
CA SER A 177 -12.32 24.20 19.38
C SER A 177 -12.31 24.33 17.85
N GLN A 178 -13.28 23.72 17.16
CA GLN A 178 -13.47 23.72 15.71
C GLN A 178 -12.16 23.51 14.93
N PHE A 179 -11.66 22.28 14.94
CA PHE A 179 -10.38 21.96 14.29
C PHE A 179 -10.44 22.08 12.77
N ILE A 180 -11.62 21.89 12.19
CA ILE A 180 -11.90 22.05 10.75
C ILE A 180 -13.21 22.79 10.53
N ASP A 181 -13.32 23.52 9.42
CA ASP A 181 -14.47 24.35 9.07
C ASP A 181 -15.46 23.67 8.11
N ALA A 182 -14.95 22.73 7.30
CA ALA A 182 -15.73 21.91 6.39
C ALA A 182 -14.97 20.61 6.05
N VAL A 183 -15.69 19.62 5.52
CA VAL A 183 -15.11 18.33 5.13
C VAL A 183 -15.21 18.14 3.62
N TYR A 184 -14.13 17.67 2.99
CA TYR A 184 -14.14 17.14 1.63
C TYR A 184 -14.14 15.61 1.66
N GLY A 185 -15.17 14.99 1.11
CA GLY A 185 -15.31 13.54 1.11
C GLY A 185 -16.63 13.05 0.48
N PRO A 186 -16.93 11.75 0.62
CA PRO A 186 -18.16 11.17 0.09
C PRO A 186 -19.39 11.60 0.91
N SER A 187 -20.58 11.58 0.31
CA SER A 187 -21.83 11.90 1.02
C SER A 187 -22.14 11.02 2.23
N GLU A 188 -21.52 9.84 2.35
CA GLU A 188 -21.64 8.96 3.51
C GLU A 188 -21.18 9.63 4.83
N LEU A 189 -20.39 10.71 4.76
CA LEU A 189 -20.06 11.57 5.89
C LEU A 189 -21.29 12.13 6.63
N PHE A 190 -22.43 12.28 5.96
CA PHE A 190 -23.67 12.69 6.62
C PHE A 190 -24.17 11.68 7.66
N LEU A 191 -23.79 10.40 7.58
CA LEU A 191 -24.09 9.38 8.59
C LEU A 191 -23.46 9.72 9.95
N TYR A 192 -22.30 10.39 9.94
CA TYR A 192 -21.56 10.82 11.14
C TYR A 192 -21.98 12.22 11.59
N GLY A 193 -23.00 12.77 10.93
CA GLY A 193 -23.63 14.04 11.24
C GLY A 193 -22.78 15.26 10.89
N ILE A 194 -21.98 15.18 9.83
CA ILE A 194 -21.32 16.33 9.22
C ILE A 194 -22.38 17.34 8.74
N ASP A 195 -22.13 18.63 8.93
CA ASP A 195 -23.06 19.67 8.50
C ASP A 195 -22.71 20.22 7.12
N LYS A 196 -21.44 20.54 6.87
CA LYS A 196 -20.97 21.13 5.61
C LYS A 196 -20.04 20.18 4.86
N LEU A 197 -20.55 19.60 3.78
CA LEU A 197 -19.81 18.66 2.96
C LEU A 197 -19.43 19.27 1.61
N ILE A 198 -18.15 19.43 1.35
CA ILE A 198 -17.61 19.65 0.01
C ILE A 198 -17.64 18.31 -0.72
N THR A 199 -18.36 18.24 -1.83
CA THR A 199 -18.52 17.02 -2.62
C THR A 199 -17.62 17.00 -3.83
N LYS A 200 -17.05 18.12 -4.28
CA LYS A 200 -16.20 18.18 -5.48
C LYS A 200 -15.38 19.48 -5.56
N PHE A 201 -14.10 19.37 -5.87
CA PHE A 201 -13.31 20.47 -6.43
C PHE A 201 -13.38 20.45 -7.97
N GLU A 202 -13.61 21.60 -8.58
CA GLU A 202 -13.64 21.81 -10.04
C GLU A 202 -12.53 22.79 -10.39
N LEU A 203 -11.34 22.26 -10.63
CA LEU A 203 -10.14 23.07 -10.90
C LEU A 203 -10.05 23.43 -12.38
N ALA A 204 -10.09 24.74 -12.65
CA ALA A 204 -9.93 25.27 -14.00
C ALA A 204 -8.47 25.16 -14.45
N HIS A 205 -8.25 24.94 -15.75
CA HIS A 205 -6.92 24.76 -16.29
C HIS A 205 -6.74 25.45 -17.64
N GLU A 206 -5.53 25.97 -17.85
CA GLU A 206 -5.06 26.59 -19.08
C GLU A 206 -3.94 25.77 -19.70
N TYR A 207 -3.96 25.68 -21.03
CA TYR A 207 -2.89 25.10 -21.83
C TYR A 207 -2.16 26.23 -22.55
N THR A 208 -0.85 26.34 -22.33
CA THR A 208 0.03 27.15 -23.18
C THR A 208 0.86 26.23 -24.06
N GLU A 209 0.63 26.26 -25.37
CA GLU A 209 1.51 25.63 -26.36
C GLU A 209 2.78 26.47 -26.52
N LYS A 210 3.95 25.90 -26.25
CA LYS A 210 5.24 26.49 -26.61
C LYS A 210 5.95 25.58 -27.62
N GLY A 211 5.60 25.70 -28.90
CA GLY A 211 6.27 25.00 -30.00
C GLY A 211 6.25 23.47 -29.88
N ASN A 212 6.97 22.78 -30.77
CA ASN A 212 6.94 21.31 -30.94
C ASN A 212 7.37 20.47 -29.73
N PHE A 213 7.61 21.05 -28.56
CA PHE A 213 7.89 20.32 -27.33
C PHE A 213 7.41 21.11 -26.12
N MET A 214 6.39 20.57 -25.43
CA MET A 214 5.86 20.96 -24.11
C MET A 214 4.66 21.94 -24.12
N SER A 215 3.46 21.39 -23.93
CA SER A 215 2.32 22.16 -23.41
C SER A 215 2.54 22.38 -21.90
N THR A 216 2.53 23.63 -21.47
CA THR A 216 2.54 23.94 -20.04
C THR A 216 1.09 23.93 -19.58
N PHE A 217 0.68 22.90 -18.85
CA PHE A 217 -0.63 22.88 -18.19
C PHE A 217 -0.50 23.59 -16.85
N ARG A 218 -1.25 24.68 -16.66
CA ARG A 218 -1.37 25.38 -15.38
C ARG A 218 -2.82 25.37 -14.92
N TYR A 219 -3.06 25.08 -13.65
CA TYR A 219 -4.38 25.33 -13.07
C TYR A 219 -4.56 26.81 -12.73
N VAL A 220 -5.76 27.33 -12.94
CA VAL A 220 -6.13 28.73 -12.71
C VAL A 220 -7.02 28.82 -11.50
N LEU A 221 -6.54 29.50 -10.45
CA LEU A 221 -7.29 29.65 -9.20
C LEU A 221 -8.58 30.47 -9.39
N GLU A 222 -8.53 31.52 -10.21
CA GLU A 222 -9.63 32.49 -10.40
C GLU A 222 -10.91 31.84 -10.94
N ASP A 223 -10.77 30.85 -11.83
CA ASP A 223 -11.87 30.11 -12.42
C ASP A 223 -12.17 28.77 -11.71
N SER A 224 -11.38 28.42 -10.69
CA SER A 224 -11.58 27.19 -9.93
C SER A 224 -12.72 27.34 -8.94
N THR A 225 -13.61 26.35 -8.90
CA THR A 225 -14.78 26.32 -8.01
C THR A 225 -14.82 25.05 -7.19
N PHE A 226 -15.69 25.01 -6.18
CA PHE A 226 -16.02 23.79 -5.44
C PHE A 226 -17.53 23.67 -5.27
N ARG A 227 -18.00 22.43 -5.20
CA ARG A 227 -19.39 22.09 -4.89
C ARG A 227 -19.51 21.60 -3.47
N TRP A 228 -20.54 22.06 -2.80
CA TRP A 228 -20.82 21.66 -1.42
C TRP A 228 -22.32 21.50 -1.18
N VAL A 229 -22.67 20.67 -0.20
CA VAL A 229 -24.02 20.37 0.24
C VAL A 229 -24.10 20.56 1.75
N ASP A 230 -25.18 21.17 2.21
CA ASP A 230 -25.47 21.35 3.62
C ASP A 230 -26.54 20.34 4.08
N ARG A 231 -26.33 19.70 5.23
CA ARG A 231 -27.25 18.70 5.78
C ARG A 231 -28.66 19.25 5.99
N ARG A 232 -28.80 20.50 6.44
CA ARG A 232 -30.11 21.16 6.64
C ARG A 232 -30.86 21.31 5.33
N THR A 233 -30.15 21.57 4.23
CA THR A 233 -30.77 21.67 2.90
C THR A 233 -31.38 20.32 2.47
N CYS A 234 -30.71 19.21 2.78
CA CYS A 234 -31.24 17.87 2.54
C CYS A 234 -32.46 17.57 3.42
N LEU A 235 -32.41 17.88 4.72
CA LEU A 235 -33.52 17.66 5.66
C LEU A 235 -34.77 18.48 5.31
N ALA A 236 -34.59 19.70 4.80
CA ALA A 236 -35.68 20.56 4.37
C ALA A 236 -36.53 19.94 3.23
N GLN A 237 -35.97 19.04 2.42
CA GLN A 237 -36.72 18.34 1.36
C GLN A 237 -37.74 17.33 1.90
N PHE A 238 -37.64 16.97 3.18
CA PHE A 238 -38.48 15.96 3.82
C PHE A 238 -39.29 16.53 4.99
N ASN A 239 -39.63 17.82 4.95
CA ASN A 239 -40.35 18.50 6.03
C ASN A 239 -39.66 18.36 7.40
N GLU A 240 -38.32 18.48 7.43
CA GLU A 240 -37.50 18.45 8.65
C GLU A 240 -37.71 17.17 9.49
N ILE A 241 -37.63 16.01 8.86
CA ILE A 241 -37.57 14.72 9.58
C ILE A 241 -36.45 14.72 10.62
N PRO A 242 -36.61 13.97 11.74
CA PRO A 242 -35.53 13.82 12.72
C PRO A 242 -34.26 13.26 12.08
N VAL A 243 -33.10 13.69 12.58
CA VAL A 243 -31.78 13.31 12.04
C VAL A 243 -31.58 11.81 12.08
N GLU A 244 -32.08 11.13 13.11
CA GLU A 244 -32.00 9.68 13.27
C GLU A 244 -32.69 8.97 12.09
N ILE A 245 -33.85 9.48 11.67
CA ILE A 245 -34.60 8.90 10.54
C ILE A 245 -33.89 9.13 9.21
N PHE A 246 -33.21 10.28 9.08
CA PHE A 246 -32.38 10.55 7.91
C PHE A 246 -31.18 9.59 7.85
N VAL A 247 -30.49 9.36 8.98
CA VAL A 247 -29.39 8.39 9.07
C VAL A 247 -29.88 6.97 8.73
N ASP A 248 -31.02 6.57 9.28
CA ASP A 248 -31.64 5.27 8.99
C ASP A 248 -31.92 5.13 7.48
N ALA A 249 -32.52 6.15 6.85
CA ALA A 249 -32.78 6.14 5.41
C ALA A 249 -31.48 6.10 4.59
N CYS A 250 -30.42 6.82 4.99
CA CYS A 250 -29.10 6.75 4.35
C CYS A 250 -28.50 5.35 4.43
N LEU A 251 -28.61 4.67 5.58
CA LEU A 251 -28.18 3.29 5.76
C LEU A 251 -28.96 2.33 4.85
N LEU A 252 -30.29 2.40 4.85
CA LEU A 252 -31.15 1.52 4.05
C LEU A 252 -30.99 1.71 2.54
N ALA A 253 -30.70 2.93 2.09
CA ALA A 253 -30.37 3.21 0.69
C ALA A 253 -29.09 2.48 0.23
N GLY A 254 -28.29 2.00 1.17
CA GLY A 254 -27.06 1.25 0.94
C GLY A 254 -25.83 2.15 0.91
N SER A 255 -24.86 1.79 1.73
CA SER A 255 -23.57 2.42 1.93
C SER A 255 -22.47 1.37 1.83
N SER A 256 -21.22 1.80 2.03
CA SER A 256 -20.07 0.92 2.17
C SER A 256 -20.06 0.07 3.47
N ILE A 257 -20.88 0.40 4.47
CA ILE A 257 -21.02 -0.33 5.74
C ILE A 257 -22.28 -1.21 5.84
N LEU A 258 -23.28 -0.97 4.99
CA LEU A 258 -24.55 -1.71 4.98
C LEU A 258 -25.08 -1.82 3.54
N PRO A 259 -25.47 -3.01 3.05
CA PRO A 259 -25.97 -3.15 1.70
C PRO A 259 -27.36 -2.50 1.62
N THR A 260 -27.77 -2.10 0.42
CA THR A 260 -29.13 -1.59 0.20
C THR A 260 -30.16 -2.62 0.68
N PHE A 261 -31.18 -2.14 1.41
CA PHE A 261 -32.25 -2.99 1.93
C PHE A 261 -32.92 -3.78 0.78
N PRO A 262 -32.93 -5.13 0.81
CA PRO A 262 -33.33 -5.94 -0.35
C PRO A 262 -34.68 -5.59 -0.99
N PRO A 263 -35.76 -5.27 -0.23
CA PRO A 263 -37.04 -4.87 -0.80
C PRO A 263 -36.97 -3.64 -1.73
N LEU A 264 -36.00 -2.74 -1.54
CA LEU A 264 -35.81 -1.58 -2.43
C LEU A 264 -35.29 -1.97 -3.82
N LYS A 265 -34.66 -3.14 -3.95
CA LYS A 265 -34.19 -3.68 -5.23
C LYS A 265 -35.27 -4.46 -5.98
N ASN A 266 -36.46 -4.61 -5.40
CA ASN A 266 -37.54 -5.34 -6.03
C ASN A 266 -38.07 -4.57 -7.25
N VAL A 267 -37.83 -5.10 -8.45
CA VAL A 267 -38.20 -4.47 -9.73
C VAL A 267 -39.72 -4.35 -9.89
N THR A 268 -40.51 -5.19 -9.21
CA THR A 268 -41.98 -5.07 -9.21
C THR A 268 -42.44 -3.85 -8.42
N LEU A 269 -41.77 -3.54 -7.30
CA LEU A 269 -42.08 -2.36 -6.47
C LEU A 269 -41.48 -1.08 -7.08
N TYR A 270 -40.28 -1.18 -7.66
CA TYR A 270 -39.52 -0.07 -8.19
C TYR A 270 -39.06 -0.35 -9.65
N PRO A 271 -39.98 -0.32 -10.63
CA PRO A 271 -39.67 -0.69 -12.02
C PRO A 271 -38.66 0.23 -12.70
N LYS A 272 -38.50 1.46 -12.22
CA LYS A 272 -37.49 2.44 -12.70
C LYS A 272 -36.26 2.55 -11.78
N GLY A 273 -36.14 1.65 -10.80
CA GLY A 273 -35.22 1.79 -9.68
C GLY A 273 -35.78 2.69 -8.58
N TYR A 274 -35.30 2.50 -7.35
CA TYR A 274 -35.70 3.30 -6.19
C TYR A 274 -34.95 4.64 -6.15
N SER A 275 -35.59 5.66 -5.59
CA SER A 275 -34.99 6.96 -5.28
C SER A 275 -34.76 7.12 -3.77
N PHE A 276 -33.92 8.08 -3.35
CA PHE A 276 -33.74 8.34 -1.93
C PHE A 276 -35.04 8.75 -1.20
N PRO A 277 -35.92 9.59 -1.79
CA PRO A 277 -37.26 9.84 -1.24
C PRO A 277 -38.11 8.58 -1.01
N ASP A 278 -38.00 7.56 -1.86
CA ASP A 278 -38.73 6.30 -1.67
C ASP A 278 -38.28 5.58 -0.40
N VAL A 279 -36.99 5.62 -0.10
CA VAL A 279 -36.41 5.04 1.13
C VAL A 279 -36.93 5.79 2.36
N VAL A 280 -36.91 7.12 2.33
CA VAL A 280 -37.46 7.94 3.42
C VAL A 280 -38.95 7.64 3.62
N SER A 281 -39.72 7.56 2.54
CA SER A 281 -41.15 7.23 2.60
C SER A 281 -41.39 5.83 3.20
N MET A 282 -40.56 4.85 2.88
CA MET A 282 -40.64 3.48 3.45
C MET A 282 -40.38 3.47 4.96
N VAL A 283 -39.36 4.21 5.43
CA VAL A 283 -39.06 4.30 6.87
C VAL A 283 -40.19 5.02 7.61
N VAL A 284 -40.71 6.11 7.05
CA VAL A 284 -41.79 6.88 7.66
C VAL A 284 -43.10 6.10 7.70
N SER A 285 -43.46 5.38 6.63
CA SER A 285 -44.69 4.58 6.57
C SER A 285 -44.69 3.41 7.56
N CYS A 286 -43.52 2.88 7.91
CA CYS A 286 -43.36 1.83 8.92
C CYS A 286 -43.21 2.38 10.35
N GLY A 287 -43.76 3.58 10.62
CA GLY A 287 -43.76 4.15 11.97
C GLY A 287 -42.36 4.50 12.49
N ARG A 288 -41.39 4.76 11.59
CA ARG A 288 -40.03 5.19 11.94
C ARG A 288 -39.26 4.16 12.81
N ASN A 289 -39.51 2.88 12.57
CA ASN A 289 -38.88 1.79 13.30
C ASN A 289 -38.33 0.74 12.34
N ILE A 290 -37.01 0.72 12.17
CA ILE A 290 -36.33 -0.23 11.26
C ILE A 290 -36.45 -1.68 11.74
N THR A 291 -36.54 -1.92 13.06
CA THR A 291 -36.78 -3.29 13.56
C THR A 291 -38.15 -3.80 13.12
N ALA A 292 -39.19 -2.95 13.19
CA ALA A 292 -40.52 -3.29 12.69
C ALA A 292 -40.51 -3.49 11.16
N LEU A 293 -39.76 -2.67 10.43
CA LEU A 293 -39.62 -2.80 8.97
C LEU A 293 -38.96 -4.13 8.59
N CYS A 294 -37.86 -4.50 9.24
CA CYS A 294 -37.22 -5.80 9.00
C CYS A 294 -38.15 -6.96 9.35
N ALA A 295 -38.96 -6.84 10.42
CA ALA A 295 -39.93 -7.87 10.79
C ALA A 295 -41.04 -8.05 9.73
N GLN A 296 -41.48 -6.98 9.06
CA GLN A 296 -42.45 -7.06 7.96
C GLN A 296 -41.92 -7.84 6.75
N TYR A 297 -40.60 -7.80 6.51
CA TYR A 297 -39.94 -8.48 5.39
C TYR A 297 -39.11 -9.69 5.84
N GLN A 298 -39.40 -10.28 7.01
CA GLN A 298 -38.64 -11.42 7.54
C GLN A 298 -38.70 -12.68 6.65
N ASP A 299 -39.76 -12.80 5.85
CA ASP A 299 -39.97 -13.90 4.91
C ASP A 299 -39.29 -13.66 3.55
N ASP A 300 -38.73 -12.46 3.31
CA ASP A 300 -37.94 -12.19 2.11
C ASP A 300 -36.62 -12.99 2.16
N PRO A 301 -36.33 -13.85 1.18
CA PRO A 301 -35.15 -14.71 1.19
C PRO A 301 -33.83 -13.93 1.33
N GLN A 302 -33.72 -12.77 0.68
CA GLN A 302 -32.49 -11.97 0.70
C GLN A 302 -32.32 -11.24 2.04
N VAL A 303 -33.41 -10.79 2.66
CA VAL A 303 -33.37 -10.19 4.00
C VAL A 303 -32.90 -11.22 5.02
N LYS A 304 -33.39 -12.46 4.91
CA LYS A 304 -33.01 -13.57 5.78
C LYS A 304 -31.58 -14.05 5.55
N GLU A 305 -31.17 -14.21 4.29
CA GLU A 305 -29.79 -14.61 3.94
C GLU A 305 -28.76 -13.61 4.45
N LEU A 306 -29.07 -12.31 4.37
CA LEU A 306 -28.18 -11.27 4.87
C LEU A 306 -28.22 -11.13 6.40
N ASP A 307 -29.20 -11.67 7.12
CA ASP A 307 -29.46 -11.28 8.51
C ASP A 307 -29.47 -9.74 8.66
N TYR A 308 -30.26 -9.09 7.81
CA TYR A 308 -30.14 -7.64 7.57
C TYR A 308 -30.30 -6.80 8.84
N LEU A 309 -31.17 -7.24 9.76
CA LEU A 309 -31.43 -6.53 11.02
C LEU A 309 -30.19 -6.49 11.92
N ASP A 310 -29.45 -7.60 12.02
CA ASP A 310 -28.20 -7.64 12.79
C ASP A 310 -27.16 -6.70 12.18
N ARG A 311 -26.98 -6.76 10.85
CA ARG A 311 -26.06 -5.87 10.13
C ARG A 311 -26.41 -4.41 10.30
N TYR A 312 -27.70 -4.07 10.20
CA TYR A 312 -28.18 -2.71 10.42
C TYR A 312 -27.85 -2.24 11.84
N ARG A 313 -28.10 -3.07 12.86
CA ARG A 313 -27.78 -2.75 14.26
C ARG A 313 -26.28 -2.54 14.45
N ARG A 314 -25.43 -3.41 13.88
CA ARG A 314 -23.97 -3.26 13.93
C ARG A 314 -23.50 -1.98 13.25
N ALA A 315 -24.04 -1.66 12.07
CA ALA A 315 -23.70 -0.43 11.33
C ALA A 315 -24.08 0.81 12.14
N LEU A 316 -25.29 0.84 12.72
CA LEU A 316 -25.76 1.96 13.54
C LEU A 316 -24.95 2.11 14.85
N THR A 317 -24.69 1.00 15.56
CA THR A 317 -23.82 0.98 16.75
C THR A 317 -22.41 1.45 16.39
N GLY A 318 -21.89 1.02 15.24
CA GLY A 318 -20.60 1.44 14.71
C GLY A 318 -20.53 2.93 14.43
N ILE A 319 -21.58 3.54 13.87
CA ILE A 319 -21.66 4.99 13.65
C ILE A 319 -21.74 5.75 14.97
N LYS A 320 -22.57 5.30 15.92
CA LYS A 320 -22.80 6.01 17.19
C LYS A 320 -21.62 5.94 18.15
N HIS A 321 -21.00 4.77 18.25
CA HIS A 321 -19.96 4.49 19.24
C HIS A 321 -18.58 4.26 18.64
N HIS A 322 -18.30 4.85 17.47
CA HIS A 322 -17.01 4.71 16.81
C HIS A 322 -15.85 5.18 17.69
N ILE A 323 -14.65 4.67 17.39
CA ILE A 323 -13.43 5.03 18.10
C ILE A 323 -12.78 6.25 17.43
N ILE A 324 -12.37 7.25 18.22
CA ILE A 324 -11.65 8.45 17.78
C ILE A 324 -10.36 8.66 18.58
N ILE A 325 -9.46 9.46 18.01
CA ILE A 325 -8.36 10.08 18.73
C ILE A 325 -8.85 11.45 19.21
N ASN A 326 -8.87 11.67 20.53
CA ASN A 326 -9.30 12.94 21.11
C ASN A 326 -8.21 14.03 20.95
N LYS A 327 -8.50 15.26 21.38
CA LYS A 327 -7.55 16.40 21.36
C LYS A 327 -6.27 16.15 22.18
N ASP A 328 -6.35 15.32 23.21
CA ASP A 328 -5.28 15.02 24.16
C ASP A 328 -4.42 13.83 23.68
N GLY A 329 -4.86 13.15 22.60
CA GLY A 329 -4.20 11.99 22.01
C GLY A 329 -4.74 10.63 22.49
N ASP A 330 -5.74 10.61 23.36
CA ASP A 330 -6.34 9.38 23.88
C ASP A 330 -7.29 8.75 22.87
N ILE A 331 -7.37 7.42 22.95
CA ILE A 331 -8.27 6.61 22.11
C ILE A 331 -9.58 6.42 22.85
N GLU A 332 -10.66 7.03 22.37
CA GLU A 332 -11.95 7.04 23.05
C GLU A 332 -13.07 6.47 22.19
N THR A 333 -14.03 5.80 22.84
CA THR A 333 -15.29 5.40 22.24
C THR A 333 -16.27 6.56 22.37
N LEU A 334 -16.80 7.05 21.25
CA LEU A 334 -17.82 8.09 21.29
C LEU A 334 -19.07 7.59 22.02
N ASP A 335 -19.73 8.46 22.79
CA ASP A 335 -20.96 8.14 23.53
C ASP A 335 -20.84 6.85 24.37
N LYS A 336 -19.70 6.72 25.08
CA LYS A 336 -19.35 5.54 25.87
C LYS A 336 -20.40 5.17 26.92
N GLU A 337 -21.10 6.16 27.49
CA GLU A 337 -22.10 5.94 28.54
C GLU A 337 -23.31 5.15 28.06
N HIS A 338 -23.65 5.27 26.77
CA HIS A 338 -24.77 4.56 26.14
C HIS A 338 -24.30 3.38 25.28
N ALA A 339 -22.99 3.13 25.20
CA ALA A 339 -22.42 2.04 24.42
C ALA A 339 -22.73 0.68 25.07
N PRO A 340 -23.10 -0.34 24.28
CA PRO A 340 -23.33 -1.67 24.81
C PRO A 340 -22.00 -2.32 25.26
N SER A 341 -22.07 -3.30 26.17
CA SER A 341 -20.86 -3.93 26.74
C SER A 341 -20.00 -4.66 25.71
N ASP A 342 -20.61 -5.12 24.62
CA ASP A 342 -20.02 -5.83 23.48
C ASP A 342 -19.72 -4.90 22.30
N VAL A 343 -19.73 -3.57 22.49
CA VAL A 343 -19.46 -2.59 21.41
C VAL A 343 -18.16 -2.86 20.65
N HIS A 344 -17.16 -3.43 21.32
CA HIS A 344 -15.86 -3.79 20.75
C HIS A 344 -15.95 -4.81 19.59
N ASP A 345 -17.01 -5.62 19.54
CA ASP A 345 -17.27 -6.51 18.40
C ASP A 345 -17.74 -5.75 17.16
N CYS A 346 -18.31 -4.55 17.36
CA CYS A 346 -18.78 -3.67 16.30
C CYS A 346 -17.78 -2.59 15.91
N VAL A 347 -16.88 -2.16 16.79
CA VAL A 347 -15.96 -1.02 16.54
C VAL A 347 -14.48 -1.39 16.53
N GLY A 348 -14.16 -2.66 16.77
CA GLY A 348 -12.81 -3.19 16.74
C GLY A 348 -12.16 -3.34 18.12
N GLN A 349 -11.08 -4.13 18.17
CA GLN A 349 -10.35 -4.42 19.39
C GLN A 349 -9.29 -3.36 19.67
N ARG A 350 -9.27 -2.80 20.88
CA ARG A 350 -8.39 -1.70 21.29
C ARG A 350 -6.92 -2.12 21.42
N LEU A 351 -6.05 -1.50 20.63
CA LEU A 351 -4.60 -1.54 20.84
C LEU A 351 -4.17 -0.51 21.90
N PRO A 352 -2.97 -0.67 22.52
CA PRO A 352 -2.39 0.38 23.36
C PRO A 352 -2.37 1.75 22.65
N GLU A 353 -2.56 2.82 23.42
CA GLU A 353 -2.57 4.20 22.91
C GLU A 353 -1.26 4.55 22.17
N GLU A 354 -0.13 4.07 22.70
CA GLU A 354 1.20 4.23 22.10
C GLU A 354 1.27 3.71 20.65
N LEU A 355 0.68 2.55 20.36
CA LEU A 355 0.63 2.02 18.98
C LEU A 355 -0.26 2.85 18.06
N ASN A 356 -1.39 3.33 18.58
CA ASN A 356 -2.28 4.19 17.80
C ASN A 356 -1.64 5.55 17.52
N MET A 357 -0.80 6.07 18.42
CA MET A 357 -0.02 7.27 18.18
C MET A 357 1.01 7.07 17.05
N TYR A 358 1.71 5.93 17.02
CA TYR A 358 2.62 5.62 15.92
C TYR A 358 1.92 5.48 14.57
N LEU A 359 0.75 4.85 14.56
CA LEU A 359 -0.09 4.75 13.38
C LEU A 359 -0.56 6.14 12.94
N SER A 360 -1.08 6.97 13.86
CA SER A 360 -1.66 8.27 13.55
C SER A 360 -0.66 9.27 12.96
N ARG A 361 0.62 9.15 13.35
CA ARG A 361 1.73 9.95 12.82
C ARG A 361 2.40 9.37 11.57
N GLY A 362 1.92 8.23 11.07
CA GLY A 362 2.47 7.59 9.86
C GLY A 362 3.79 6.84 10.06
N MET A 363 4.25 6.64 11.30
CA MET A 363 5.45 5.84 11.57
C MET A 363 5.22 4.36 11.25
N LEU A 364 4.03 3.86 11.55
CA LEU A 364 3.68 2.45 11.45
C LEU A 364 2.50 2.25 10.51
N ARG A 365 2.56 1.18 9.69
CA ARG A 365 1.47 0.79 8.79
C ARG A 365 0.43 -0.07 9.49
N PRO A 366 -0.84 0.00 9.09
CA PRO A 366 -1.92 -0.73 9.75
C PRO A 366 -1.86 -2.24 9.54
N ARG A 367 -1.17 -2.76 8.51
CA ARG A 367 -1.30 -4.15 8.04
C ARG A 367 -1.12 -5.22 9.13
N VAL A 368 0.03 -5.24 9.82
CA VAL A 368 0.31 -6.23 10.88
C VAL A 368 -0.59 -6.01 12.09
N LEU A 369 -0.87 -4.75 12.42
CA LEU A 369 -1.78 -4.38 13.50
C LEU A 369 -3.20 -4.90 13.25
N SER A 370 -3.69 -4.74 12.02
CA SER A 370 -4.99 -5.24 11.55
C SER A 370 -5.08 -6.76 11.61
N TRP A 371 -4.01 -7.49 11.29
CA TRP A 371 -3.98 -8.95 11.47
C TRP A 371 -4.14 -9.34 12.95
N LEU A 372 -3.47 -8.60 13.83
CA LEU A 372 -3.54 -8.85 15.26
C LEU A 372 -4.92 -8.47 15.84
N THR A 373 -5.55 -7.37 15.41
CA THR A 373 -6.87 -6.95 15.92
C THR A 373 -8.04 -7.72 15.31
N SER A 374 -7.95 -8.14 14.04
CA SER A 374 -8.99 -8.95 13.39
C SER A 374 -8.87 -10.45 13.66
N GLY A 375 -7.67 -10.96 13.94
CA GLY A 375 -7.42 -12.40 14.04
C GLY A 375 -7.44 -13.14 12.70
N THR A 376 -7.47 -12.41 11.58
CA THR A 376 -7.51 -13.01 10.23
C THR A 376 -6.55 -12.30 9.28
N ILE A 377 -5.77 -13.09 8.55
CA ILE A 377 -4.93 -12.64 7.44
C ILE A 377 -5.64 -13.03 6.15
N PHE A 378 -6.07 -12.04 5.38
CA PHE A 378 -6.59 -12.27 4.03
C PHE A 378 -5.46 -12.11 3.02
N VAL A 379 -5.17 -13.18 2.29
CA VAL A 379 -4.29 -13.11 1.12
C VAL A 379 -5.20 -12.99 -0.10
N THR A 380 -5.15 -11.86 -0.80
CA THR A 380 -6.00 -11.53 -1.95
C THR A 380 -5.39 -12.00 -3.26
N ALA A 381 -6.21 -12.12 -4.31
CA ALA A 381 -5.74 -12.47 -5.64
C ALA A 381 -4.76 -11.39 -6.19
N PRO A 382 -3.67 -11.80 -6.87
CA PRO A 382 -2.73 -10.87 -7.49
C PRO A 382 -3.27 -10.35 -8.84
N CYS A 383 -2.58 -9.40 -9.47
CA CYS A 383 -3.11 -8.66 -10.63
C CYS A 383 -3.14 -9.45 -11.95
N GLU A 384 -2.40 -10.55 -12.08
CA GLU A 384 -2.15 -11.27 -13.34
C GLU A 384 -3.08 -12.47 -13.64
N GLY A 385 -4.03 -12.76 -12.74
CA GLY A 385 -4.94 -13.90 -12.84
C GLY A 385 -4.97 -14.76 -11.57
N GLY A 386 -3.82 -14.95 -10.90
CA GLY A 386 -3.74 -15.69 -9.63
C GLY A 386 -3.63 -17.22 -9.75
N ASP A 387 -3.48 -17.74 -10.96
CA ASP A 387 -3.36 -19.18 -11.25
C ASP A 387 -1.95 -19.76 -11.05
N SER A 388 -0.95 -18.93 -10.73
CA SER A 388 0.43 -19.39 -10.54
C SER A 388 0.58 -20.22 -9.27
N ARG A 389 1.01 -21.48 -9.42
CA ARG A 389 1.32 -22.38 -8.30
C ARG A 389 2.52 -21.89 -7.48
N GLU A 390 3.48 -21.28 -8.15
CA GLU A 390 4.70 -20.69 -7.58
C GLU A 390 4.32 -19.53 -6.66
N TYR A 391 3.45 -18.63 -7.11
CA TYR A 391 2.94 -17.54 -6.27
C TYR A 391 2.08 -18.07 -5.12
N GLN A 392 1.18 -19.04 -5.38
CA GLN A 392 0.38 -19.68 -4.34
C GLN A 392 1.25 -20.33 -3.25
N ASN A 393 2.32 -21.04 -3.64
CA ASN A 393 3.27 -21.64 -2.69
C ASN A 393 4.07 -20.58 -1.91
N LEU A 394 4.49 -19.50 -2.58
CA LEU A 394 5.17 -18.38 -1.92
C LEU A 394 4.31 -17.81 -0.79
N VAL A 395 3.07 -17.43 -1.09
CA VAL A 395 2.20 -16.77 -0.11
C VAL A 395 1.63 -17.72 0.95
N LYS A 396 1.48 -19.01 0.63
CA LYS A 396 0.97 -20.02 1.58
C LYS A 396 2.04 -20.55 2.50
N THR A 397 3.23 -20.84 1.97
CA THR A 397 4.27 -21.60 2.69
C THR A 397 5.50 -20.73 2.98
N GLN A 398 6.09 -20.10 1.96
CA GLN A 398 7.41 -19.46 2.11
C GLN A 398 7.37 -18.14 2.88
N LEU A 399 6.27 -17.39 2.79
CA LEU A 399 6.07 -16.12 3.52
C LEU A 399 5.39 -16.29 4.88
N GLU A 400 4.88 -17.48 5.21
CA GLU A 400 4.28 -17.73 6.54
C GLU A 400 5.26 -17.42 7.69
N PRO A 401 6.54 -17.86 7.63
CA PRO A 401 7.49 -17.57 8.69
C PRO A 401 7.73 -16.07 8.91
N PHE A 402 7.65 -15.26 7.85
CA PHE A 402 7.84 -13.80 7.93
C PHE A 402 6.69 -13.15 8.70
N ARG A 403 5.44 -13.51 8.35
CA ARG A 403 4.24 -13.02 9.05
C ARG A 403 4.24 -13.46 10.50
N ARG A 404 4.61 -14.73 10.74
CA ARG A 404 4.71 -15.30 12.08
C ARG A 404 5.74 -14.58 12.93
N GLN A 405 6.95 -14.32 12.40
CA GLN A 405 7.99 -13.55 13.10
C GLN A 405 7.51 -12.14 13.47
N ALA A 406 6.90 -11.41 12.52
CA ALA A 406 6.37 -10.07 12.77
C ALA A 406 5.29 -10.07 13.86
N LEU A 407 4.33 -10.99 13.79
CA LEU A 407 3.25 -11.10 14.78
C LEU A 407 3.76 -11.49 16.16
N CYS A 408 4.69 -12.45 16.25
CA CYS A 408 5.29 -12.85 17.52
C CYS A 408 6.03 -11.68 18.17
N LEU A 409 6.93 -11.02 17.43
CA LEU A 409 7.70 -9.89 17.95
C LEU A 409 6.81 -8.77 18.48
N LEU A 410 5.75 -8.42 17.75
CA LEU A 410 4.78 -7.43 18.20
C LEU A 410 4.00 -7.91 19.44
N SER A 411 3.45 -9.12 19.40
CA SER A 411 2.58 -9.64 20.47
C SER A 411 3.30 -9.80 21.81
N GLU A 412 4.61 -10.11 21.80
CA GLU A 412 5.45 -10.22 23.01
C GLU A 412 5.62 -8.88 23.75
N CYS A 413 5.38 -7.75 23.08
CA CYS A 413 5.39 -6.42 23.68
C CYS A 413 4.01 -5.99 24.18
N LEU A 414 2.99 -6.81 23.97
CA LEU A 414 1.60 -6.52 24.29
C LEU A 414 1.08 -7.40 25.42
N ASN A 415 -0.14 -7.12 25.87
CA ASN A 415 -0.78 -7.90 26.93
C ASN A 415 -0.96 -9.39 26.55
N ARG A 416 -1.18 -10.24 27.56
CA ARG A 416 -1.33 -11.69 27.39
C ARG A 416 -2.49 -12.07 26.46
N TYR A 417 -3.48 -11.19 26.28
CA TYR A 417 -4.58 -11.42 25.35
C TYR A 417 -4.05 -11.55 23.90
N TYR A 418 -3.24 -10.59 23.45
CA TYR A 418 -2.67 -10.60 22.10
C TYR A 418 -1.66 -11.73 21.86
N GLN A 419 -0.89 -12.11 22.88
CA GLN A 419 0.05 -13.26 22.82
C GLN A 419 -0.66 -14.61 22.64
N ARG A 420 -1.94 -14.70 23.00
CA ARG A 420 -2.72 -15.94 22.98
C ARG A 420 -3.75 -15.98 21.87
N LYS A 421 -3.91 -14.89 21.13
CA LYS A 421 -4.92 -14.77 20.11
C LYS A 421 -4.64 -15.73 18.96
N GLU A 422 -5.67 -16.44 18.53
CA GLU A 422 -5.59 -17.28 17.35
C GLU A 422 -5.69 -16.40 16.10
N ILE A 423 -4.74 -16.57 15.18
CA ILE A 423 -4.73 -15.86 13.90
C ILE A 423 -4.85 -16.89 12.79
N THR A 424 -5.84 -16.71 11.92
CA THR A 424 -6.09 -17.60 10.78
C THR A 424 -5.72 -16.91 9.47
N THR A 425 -5.06 -17.64 8.57
CA THR A 425 -4.78 -17.17 7.21
C THR A 425 -5.77 -17.81 6.25
N ARG A 426 -6.43 -16.98 5.44
CA ARG A 426 -7.38 -17.38 4.41
C ARG A 426 -6.88 -16.94 3.04
N PHE A 427 -7.02 -17.80 2.05
CA PHE A 427 -6.49 -17.59 0.70
C PHE A 427 -7.62 -17.51 -0.33
N TRP A 428 -7.45 -16.65 -1.34
CA TRP A 428 -8.43 -16.50 -2.43
C TRP A 428 -8.60 -17.78 -3.27
N PHE A 429 -7.56 -18.61 -3.36
CA PHE A 429 -7.54 -19.85 -4.15
C PHE A 429 -7.88 -21.11 -3.34
N ASP A 430 -8.02 -20.98 -2.02
CA ASP A 430 -8.23 -22.10 -1.11
C ASP A 430 -9.10 -21.62 0.07
N THR A 431 -10.41 -21.60 -0.18
CA THR A 431 -11.41 -21.10 0.76
C THR A 431 -11.75 -22.11 1.86
N GLU A 432 -11.37 -23.38 1.68
CA GLU A 432 -11.67 -24.48 2.60
C GLU A 432 -10.54 -24.69 3.62
N SER A 433 -9.28 -24.54 3.23
CA SER A 433 -8.16 -24.71 4.15
C SER A 433 -7.79 -23.41 4.87
N ASN A 434 -8.06 -23.38 6.18
CA ASN A 434 -7.59 -22.31 7.05
C ASN A 434 -6.24 -22.71 7.68
N SER A 435 -5.20 -21.91 7.43
CA SER A 435 -3.91 -22.10 8.10
C SER A 435 -3.87 -21.30 9.41
N ARG A 436 -3.51 -21.94 10.53
CA ARG A 436 -3.37 -21.25 11.82
C ARG A 436 -1.94 -20.78 12.00
N VAL A 437 -1.76 -19.50 12.33
CA VAL A 437 -0.46 -18.93 12.70
C VAL A 437 -0.23 -19.19 14.18
N ASN A 438 0.83 -19.92 14.52
CA ASN A 438 1.14 -20.25 15.91
C ASN A 438 2.10 -19.21 16.52
N LEU A 439 1.60 -18.44 17.49
CA LEU A 439 2.39 -17.39 18.15
C LEU A 439 3.27 -17.90 19.32
N ARG A 440 3.12 -19.14 19.77
CA ARG A 440 3.72 -19.64 21.03
C ARG A 440 5.02 -20.43 20.87
N ASP A 441 5.31 -20.93 19.67
CA ASP A 441 6.37 -21.93 19.46
C ASP A 441 7.58 -21.39 18.69
N LEU A 442 7.85 -20.08 18.73
CA LEU A 442 9.10 -19.52 18.18
C LEU A 442 10.16 -19.50 19.29
N LEU A 443 11.09 -20.45 19.24
CA LEU A 443 12.27 -20.51 20.09
C LEU A 443 13.55 -20.35 19.25
N PRO A 444 14.49 -19.48 19.66
CA PRO A 444 14.39 -18.51 20.76
C PRO A 444 13.35 -17.43 20.46
N SER A 445 12.86 -16.76 21.52
CA SER A 445 11.92 -15.64 21.38
C SER A 445 12.54 -14.56 20.48
N PRO A 446 11.83 -14.07 19.44
CA PRO A 446 12.32 -12.99 18.59
C PRO A 446 12.69 -11.74 19.39
N LYS A 447 11.93 -11.40 20.43
CA LYS A 447 12.26 -10.27 21.31
C LYS A 447 13.56 -10.50 22.08
N GLU A 448 13.74 -11.67 22.67
CA GLU A 448 14.96 -12.00 23.42
C GLU A 448 16.22 -11.93 22.54
N ALA A 449 16.13 -12.42 21.31
CA ALA A 449 17.23 -12.39 20.35
C ALA A 449 17.68 -10.97 20.00
N LEU A 450 16.77 -9.99 20.03
CA LEU A 450 17.01 -8.62 19.58
C LEU A 450 17.44 -7.65 20.68
N ASN A 451 17.47 -8.09 21.95
CA ASN A 451 17.79 -7.23 23.10
C ASN A 451 19.21 -6.64 23.10
N GLY A 452 20.11 -7.14 22.24
CA GLY A 452 21.50 -6.69 22.15
C GLY A 452 21.72 -5.40 21.34
N TRP A 453 20.71 -4.90 20.64
CA TRP A 453 20.86 -3.76 19.72
C TRP A 453 20.55 -2.41 20.39
N ILE A 454 21.53 -1.86 21.10
CA ILE A 454 21.48 -0.53 21.73
C ILE A 454 22.76 0.26 21.39
N VAL A 455 23.08 0.34 20.11
CA VAL A 455 24.29 1.02 19.61
C VAL A 455 24.06 2.53 19.51
N ARG A 456 25.01 3.32 19.99
CA ARG A 456 24.95 4.79 20.10
C ARG A 456 25.69 5.50 18.96
N ASP A 457 25.40 6.77 18.78
CA ASP A 457 25.98 7.61 17.72
C ASP A 457 27.50 7.68 17.75
N ASN A 458 28.15 7.65 18.91
CA ASN A 458 29.61 7.67 19.00
C ASN A 458 30.26 6.46 18.30
N LEU A 459 29.70 5.26 18.52
CA LEU A 459 30.17 4.03 17.86
C LEU A 459 29.81 4.02 16.38
N ILE A 460 28.60 4.49 16.03
CA ILE A 460 28.16 4.58 14.64
C ILE A 460 29.07 5.54 13.86
N ALA A 461 29.33 6.73 14.40
CA ALA A 461 30.19 7.74 13.78
C ALA A 461 31.66 7.27 13.66
N GLU A 462 32.21 6.61 14.68
CA GLU A 462 33.55 6.00 14.62
C GLU A 462 33.64 5.01 13.44
N GLN A 463 32.62 4.17 13.26
CA GLN A 463 32.62 3.17 12.20
C GLN A 463 32.38 3.78 10.82
N CYS A 464 31.51 4.78 10.71
CA CYS A 464 31.32 5.53 9.47
C CYS A 464 32.61 6.18 8.98
N GLN A 465 33.47 6.69 9.88
CA GLN A 465 34.76 7.29 9.49
C GLN A 465 35.77 6.25 9.00
N LYS A 466 35.74 5.02 9.53
CA LYS A 466 36.63 3.94 9.12
C LYS A 466 36.24 3.31 7.78
N LEU A 467 34.93 3.26 7.50
CA LEU A 467 34.44 2.74 6.24
C LEU A 467 34.63 3.79 5.15
N GLU A 468 35.61 3.59 4.26
CA GLU A 468 35.67 4.32 2.99
C GLU A 468 34.46 3.92 2.14
N MET A 469 33.39 4.70 2.24
CA MET A 469 32.16 4.51 1.48
C MET A 469 32.15 5.45 0.26
N PRO A 470 31.76 4.98 -0.94
CA PRO A 470 31.56 5.86 -2.09
C PRO A 470 30.60 7.00 -1.75
N THR A 471 30.98 8.23 -2.11
CA THR A 471 30.15 9.43 -1.98
C THR A 471 28.76 9.18 -2.57
N GLY A 472 27.72 9.15 -1.72
CA GLY A 472 26.35 8.80 -2.09
C GLY A 472 25.72 7.69 -1.25
N SER A 473 26.51 6.72 -0.74
CA SER A 473 26.03 5.55 0.06
C SER A 473 25.99 5.83 1.58
N THR A 474 25.96 7.11 1.93
CA THR A 474 26.65 7.66 3.11
C THR A 474 25.70 8.04 4.24
N LEU A 475 24.47 7.51 4.25
CA LEU A 475 23.55 7.72 5.34
C LEU A 475 23.60 6.53 6.31
N PRO A 476 24.03 6.76 7.56
CA PRO A 476 23.86 5.80 8.63
C PRO A 476 22.40 5.36 8.70
N GLY A 477 22.14 4.09 8.37
CA GLY A 477 20.78 3.51 8.28
C GLY A 477 20.48 2.83 6.95
N SER A 478 21.36 2.96 5.95
CA SER A 478 21.26 2.18 4.71
C SER A 478 21.52 0.68 4.94
N LEU A 479 21.04 -0.17 4.03
CA LEU A 479 21.27 -1.62 4.09
C LEU A 479 22.75 -1.91 3.89
N ALA A 480 23.41 -1.20 2.96
CA ALA A 480 24.84 -1.38 2.71
C ALA A 480 25.68 -1.03 3.94
N TYR A 481 25.39 0.09 4.60
CA TYR A 481 26.07 0.47 5.84
C TYR A 481 25.85 -0.58 6.94
N ALA A 482 24.59 -0.99 7.18
CA ALA A 482 24.26 -1.91 8.26
C ALA A 482 24.97 -3.26 8.11
N VAL A 483 25.10 -3.78 6.89
CA VAL A 483 25.82 -5.03 6.64
C VAL A 483 27.34 -4.83 6.71
N ARG A 484 27.90 -3.83 6.01
CA ARG A 484 29.35 -3.60 5.95
C ARG A 484 29.97 -3.21 7.29
N SER A 485 29.23 -2.50 8.14
CA SER A 485 29.71 -2.15 9.48
C SER A 485 30.02 -3.38 10.32
N LEU A 486 29.25 -4.46 10.17
CA LEU A 486 29.41 -5.72 10.92
C LEU A 486 30.47 -6.66 10.33
N SER A 487 31.04 -6.34 9.17
CA SER A 487 32.19 -7.07 8.61
C SER A 487 33.46 -6.88 9.45
N ASP A 488 33.55 -5.78 10.18
CA ASP A 488 34.61 -5.56 11.17
C ASP A 488 34.25 -6.26 12.48
N ALA A 489 34.94 -7.38 12.76
CA ALA A 489 34.75 -8.16 13.99
C ALA A 489 34.97 -7.33 15.28
N THR A 490 35.84 -6.31 15.22
CA THR A 490 36.07 -5.41 16.36
C THR A 490 34.84 -4.58 16.64
N PHE A 491 34.23 -4.01 15.60
CA PHE A 491 32.99 -3.26 15.72
C PHE A 491 31.83 -4.16 16.15
N ALA A 492 31.65 -5.32 15.51
CA ALA A 492 30.60 -6.28 15.85
C ALA A 492 30.60 -6.61 17.35
N SER A 493 31.75 -6.92 17.93
CA SER A 493 31.88 -7.20 19.37
C SER A 493 31.45 -6.04 20.28
N LYS A 494 31.64 -4.79 19.84
CA LYS A 494 31.23 -3.57 20.58
C LYS A 494 29.73 -3.29 20.47
N THR A 495 29.04 -3.88 19.51
CA THR A 495 27.59 -3.64 19.31
C THR A 495 26.70 -4.47 20.23
N LEU A 496 27.24 -5.51 20.88
CA LEU A 496 26.54 -6.36 21.83
C LEU A 496 26.28 -5.61 23.15
N ILE A 497 25.26 -4.75 23.16
CA ILE A 497 24.93 -3.88 24.29
C ILE A 497 23.57 -4.27 24.86
N SER A 498 23.56 -4.79 26.08
CA SER A 498 22.31 -5.12 26.78
C SER A 498 21.79 -3.94 27.60
N LYS A 499 20.46 -3.89 27.76
CA LYS A 499 19.80 -2.86 28.56
C LYS A 499 20.24 -2.93 30.04
N PRO A 500 20.90 -1.91 30.60
CA PRO A 500 21.23 -1.87 32.03
C PRO A 500 19.97 -1.87 32.90
N LYS A 501 20.06 -2.51 34.07
CA LYS A 501 18.93 -2.62 35.03
C LYS A 501 18.51 -1.27 35.65
N THR A 502 19.42 -0.29 35.71
CA THR A 502 19.17 1.04 36.28
C THR A 502 19.90 2.10 35.45
N GLY A 503 19.36 3.32 35.39
CA GLY A 503 19.99 4.44 34.68
C GLY A 503 20.02 4.31 33.15
N PHE A 504 19.13 3.51 32.57
CA PHE A 504 19.03 3.36 31.12
C PHE A 504 18.65 4.69 30.46
N GLN A 505 19.48 5.13 29.52
CA GLN A 505 19.15 6.23 28.62
C GLN A 505 18.57 5.66 27.33
N PRO A 506 17.46 6.16 26.78
CA PRO A 506 16.97 5.72 25.48
C PRO A 506 17.90 6.17 24.34
N LEU A 507 17.72 5.56 23.17
CA LEU A 507 18.25 6.04 21.88
C LEU A 507 17.47 7.28 21.47
N VAL A 508 18.16 8.34 21.08
CA VAL A 508 17.53 9.66 20.90
C VAL A 508 17.47 10.03 19.42
N THR A 509 18.61 9.94 18.73
CA THR A 509 18.71 10.49 17.37
C THR A 509 18.02 9.61 16.33
N LEU A 510 17.57 10.24 15.25
CA LEU A 510 16.96 9.54 14.11
C LEU A 510 17.87 8.43 13.57
N GLN A 511 19.17 8.73 13.50
CA GLN A 511 20.22 7.82 13.05
C GLN A 511 20.38 6.62 13.99
N GLU A 512 20.53 6.84 15.31
CA GLU A 512 20.63 5.76 16.29
C GLU A 512 19.47 4.77 16.11
N ILE A 513 18.25 5.28 16.01
CA ILE A 513 17.06 4.45 15.99
C ILE A 513 16.93 3.70 14.65
N THR A 514 17.14 4.39 13.53
CA THR A 514 17.01 3.79 12.19
C THR A 514 18.02 2.67 11.99
N VAL A 515 19.29 2.89 12.35
CA VAL A 515 20.35 1.89 12.18
C VAL A 515 20.10 0.66 13.06
N ASN A 516 19.75 0.86 14.34
CA ASN A 516 19.44 -0.26 15.23
C ASN A 516 18.21 -1.05 14.75
N ALA A 517 17.18 -0.38 14.22
CA ALA A 517 16.02 -1.06 13.64
C ALA A 517 16.39 -1.94 12.43
N VAL A 518 17.32 -1.46 11.58
CA VAL A 518 17.84 -2.22 10.42
C VAL A 518 18.71 -3.40 10.86
N TRP A 519 19.62 -3.24 11.84
CA TRP A 519 20.39 -4.37 12.37
C TRP A 519 19.51 -5.46 12.99
N ARG A 520 18.51 -5.05 13.78
CA ARG A 520 17.50 -5.97 14.31
C ARG A 520 16.77 -6.73 13.20
N PHE A 521 16.40 -6.05 12.13
CA PHE A 521 15.81 -6.68 10.95
C PHE A 521 16.76 -7.67 10.27
N LEU A 522 18.04 -7.33 10.11
CA LEU A 522 19.04 -8.23 9.52
C LEU A 522 19.22 -9.51 10.36
N GLN A 523 19.18 -9.40 11.69
CA GLN A 523 19.22 -10.57 12.59
C GLN A 523 17.95 -11.42 12.47
N LEU A 524 16.75 -10.81 12.42
CA LEU A 524 15.49 -11.52 12.18
C LEU A 524 15.50 -12.33 10.87
N ARG A 525 16.17 -11.79 9.85
CA ARG A 525 16.35 -12.44 8.54
C ARG A 525 17.55 -13.39 8.47
N ASN A 526 18.27 -13.59 9.57
CA ASN A 526 19.45 -14.46 9.68
C ASN A 526 20.60 -14.06 8.72
N TYR A 527 20.74 -12.78 8.42
CA TYR A 527 21.97 -12.22 7.81
C TYR A 527 23.03 -11.94 8.88
N VAL A 528 22.57 -11.72 10.10
CA VAL A 528 23.40 -11.49 11.28
C VAL A 528 22.99 -12.52 12.34
N ASP A 529 23.96 -13.08 13.05
CA ASP A 529 23.69 -14.03 14.12
C ASP A 529 23.52 -13.35 15.49
N ASN A 530 23.34 -14.14 16.55
CA ASN A 530 23.18 -13.62 17.91
C ASN A 530 24.46 -13.01 18.51
N LYS A 531 25.61 -13.16 17.85
CA LYS A 531 26.88 -12.53 18.22
C LYS A 531 27.14 -11.25 17.43
N HIS A 532 26.16 -10.82 16.64
CA HIS A 532 26.25 -9.69 15.73
C HIS A 532 27.29 -9.90 14.61
N GLU A 533 27.60 -11.15 14.28
CA GLU A 533 28.51 -11.51 13.20
C GLU A 533 27.73 -11.83 11.91
N LEU A 534 28.33 -11.54 10.76
CA LEU A 534 27.72 -11.88 9.46
C LEU A 534 27.67 -13.39 9.26
N THR A 535 26.47 -13.91 8.99
CA THR A 535 26.25 -15.30 8.59
C THR A 535 26.79 -15.55 7.17
N PRO A 536 26.81 -16.80 6.66
CA PRO A 536 27.16 -17.04 5.25
C PRO A 536 26.33 -16.20 4.28
N TRP A 537 25.02 -16.08 4.54
CA TRP A 537 24.14 -15.21 3.76
C TRP A 537 24.40 -13.72 4.02
N GLY A 538 24.83 -13.34 5.23
CA GLY A 538 25.31 -11.99 5.54
C GLY A 538 26.49 -11.55 4.67
N LYS A 539 27.47 -12.43 4.47
CA LYS A 539 28.63 -12.19 3.59
C LYS A 539 28.25 -12.11 2.12
N VAL A 540 27.32 -12.95 1.67
CA VAL A 540 26.74 -12.84 0.32
C VAL A 540 26.09 -11.47 0.13
N MET A 541 25.30 -11.03 1.10
CA MET A 541 24.66 -9.72 1.08
C MET A 541 25.67 -8.57 1.07
N GLU A 542 26.72 -8.66 1.88
CA GLU A 542 27.79 -7.65 1.94
C GLU A 542 28.42 -7.41 0.57
N ILE A 543 28.84 -8.49 -0.11
CA ILE A 543 29.49 -8.40 -1.43
C ILE A 543 28.51 -7.92 -2.49
N THR A 544 27.26 -8.37 -2.42
CA THR A 544 26.19 -7.90 -3.31
C THR A 544 25.99 -6.40 -3.16
N LEU A 545 25.78 -5.89 -1.94
CA LEU A 545 25.54 -4.47 -1.67
C LEU A 545 26.78 -3.59 -1.90
N THR A 546 27.99 -4.12 -1.69
CA THR A 546 29.23 -3.38 -1.99
C THR A 546 29.45 -3.21 -3.49
N THR A 547 28.97 -4.17 -4.28
CA THR A 547 29.02 -4.09 -5.74
C THR A 547 27.86 -3.27 -6.30
N CYS A 548 26.68 -3.39 -5.68
CA CYS A 548 25.53 -2.58 -6.00
C CYS A 548 25.86 -1.12 -5.70
N GLY A 549 25.43 -0.20 -6.57
CA GLY A 549 25.77 1.21 -6.43
C GLY A 549 25.23 1.84 -5.14
N SER A 550 25.37 3.14 -5.02
CA SER A 550 25.15 3.85 -3.76
C SER A 550 23.72 4.33 -3.51
N SER A 551 22.75 4.06 -4.39
CA SER A 551 21.38 4.55 -4.20
C SER A 551 20.54 3.58 -3.36
N LYS A 552 19.60 4.13 -2.59
CA LYS A 552 18.67 3.36 -1.74
C LYS A 552 17.89 2.34 -2.56
N GLU A 553 17.43 2.73 -3.75
CA GLU A 553 16.65 1.88 -4.66
C GLU A 553 17.46 0.67 -5.14
N GLN A 554 18.75 0.87 -5.44
CA GLN A 554 19.65 -0.20 -5.87
C GLN A 554 19.97 -1.16 -4.71
N GLU A 555 20.26 -0.63 -3.51
CA GLU A 555 20.47 -1.44 -2.32
C GLU A 555 19.25 -2.33 -2.02
N GLU A 556 18.04 -1.77 -2.07
CA GLU A 556 16.81 -2.52 -1.86
C GLU A 556 16.57 -3.58 -2.94
N ALA A 557 16.83 -3.26 -4.21
CA ALA A 557 16.70 -4.21 -5.32
C ALA A 557 17.67 -5.40 -5.14
N ALA A 558 18.92 -5.12 -4.79
CA ALA A 558 19.92 -6.15 -4.47
C ALA A 558 19.49 -7.02 -3.27
N PHE A 559 18.96 -6.41 -2.21
CA PHE A 559 18.50 -7.15 -1.05
C PHE A 559 17.37 -8.12 -1.40
N VAL A 560 16.37 -7.63 -2.15
CA VAL A 560 15.25 -8.47 -2.61
C VAL A 560 15.74 -9.56 -3.54
N ALA A 561 16.73 -9.31 -4.40
CA ALA A 561 17.34 -10.33 -5.25
C ALA A 561 17.92 -11.50 -4.42
N VAL A 562 18.67 -11.19 -3.35
CA VAL A 562 19.26 -12.21 -2.47
C VAL A 562 18.18 -12.97 -1.70
N GLU A 563 17.11 -12.30 -1.24
CA GLU A 563 15.98 -12.99 -0.62
C GLU A 563 15.26 -13.92 -1.62
N LEU A 564 15.06 -13.50 -2.87
CA LEU A 564 14.49 -14.37 -3.91
C LEU A 564 15.40 -15.56 -4.24
N LEU A 565 16.73 -15.40 -4.20
CA LEU A 565 17.68 -16.50 -4.31
C LEU A 565 17.53 -17.50 -3.16
N ARG A 566 17.44 -17.02 -1.91
CA ARG A 566 17.21 -17.86 -0.72
C ARG A 566 15.91 -18.65 -0.80
N LEU A 567 14.88 -18.06 -1.40
CA LEU A 567 13.58 -18.69 -1.63
C LEU A 567 13.55 -19.61 -2.87
N GLY A 568 14.63 -19.65 -3.66
CA GLY A 568 14.69 -20.40 -4.91
C GLY A 568 13.81 -19.84 -6.03
N LEU A 569 13.43 -18.55 -5.95
CA LEU A 569 12.51 -17.88 -6.87
C LEU A 569 13.21 -16.96 -7.89
N LEU A 570 14.53 -16.77 -7.78
CA LEU A 570 15.33 -16.09 -8.79
C LEU A 570 16.13 -17.11 -9.61
N ASN A 571 15.50 -17.64 -10.66
CA ASN A 571 16.06 -18.66 -11.56
C ASN A 571 15.58 -18.43 -13.01
N ASN A 572 15.99 -19.28 -13.95
CA ASN A 572 15.58 -19.19 -15.36
C ASN A 572 14.39 -20.10 -15.74
N SER A 573 13.71 -20.70 -14.76
CA SER A 573 12.61 -21.63 -15.00
C SER A 573 11.33 -20.91 -15.43
N PRO A 574 10.52 -21.49 -16.33
CA PRO A 574 9.25 -20.90 -16.76
C PRO A 574 8.17 -21.08 -15.68
N MET A 575 8.24 -20.26 -14.63
CA MET A 575 7.33 -20.26 -13.45
C MET A 575 5.88 -19.95 -13.80
N PHE A 576 5.62 -19.38 -14.98
CA PHE A 576 4.26 -19.00 -15.35
C PHE A 576 3.92 -19.56 -16.73
N PRO A 577 3.71 -20.89 -16.85
CA PRO A 577 3.57 -21.56 -18.14
C PRO A 577 2.36 -21.08 -18.95
N ASN A 578 1.31 -20.58 -18.28
CA ASN A 578 0.10 -20.07 -18.91
C ASN A 578 0.15 -18.55 -19.19
N TYR A 579 1.24 -17.87 -18.83
CA TYR A 579 1.35 -16.41 -19.01
C TYR A 579 2.20 -16.10 -20.24
N SER A 580 1.68 -15.20 -21.07
CA SER A 580 2.35 -14.70 -22.26
C SER A 580 3.48 -13.70 -21.96
N GLY A 581 4.18 -13.31 -23.01
CA GLY A 581 5.23 -12.30 -22.91
C GLY A 581 6.53 -12.84 -22.29
N THR A 582 6.85 -14.12 -22.51
CA THR A 582 8.19 -14.68 -22.33
C THR A 582 9.11 -14.25 -23.48
N PRO A 583 10.44 -14.39 -23.36
CA PRO A 583 11.37 -14.13 -24.46
C PRO A 583 11.04 -14.97 -25.70
N LEU A 584 10.98 -14.32 -26.87
CA LEU A 584 10.40 -14.90 -28.09
C LEU A 584 11.47 -15.41 -29.06
N ARG A 585 12.64 -14.77 -29.11
CA ARG A 585 13.65 -14.97 -30.15
C ARG A 585 14.88 -15.70 -29.64
N GLY A 586 15.68 -16.24 -30.57
CA GLY A 586 16.87 -17.02 -30.28
C GLY A 586 16.60 -18.49 -29.94
N THR A 587 17.66 -19.17 -29.51
CA THR A 587 17.64 -20.57 -29.02
C THR A 587 16.99 -20.65 -27.64
N ASP A 588 16.73 -21.87 -27.15
CA ASP A 588 16.18 -22.05 -25.79
C ASP A 588 17.11 -21.51 -24.69
N ILE A 589 18.43 -21.55 -24.92
CA ILE A 589 19.43 -20.95 -24.02
C ILE A 589 19.29 -19.44 -24.02
N ASP A 590 19.16 -18.81 -25.21
CA ASP A 590 18.96 -17.37 -25.32
C ASP A 590 17.69 -16.92 -24.59
N LYS A 591 16.59 -17.65 -24.78
CA LYS A 591 15.31 -17.35 -24.13
C LYS A 591 15.38 -17.46 -22.61
N ARG A 592 15.99 -18.54 -22.09
CA ARG A 592 16.17 -18.74 -20.64
C ARG A 592 17.09 -17.68 -20.02
N SER A 593 18.17 -17.33 -20.72
CA SER A 593 19.12 -16.31 -20.29
C SER A 593 18.46 -14.92 -20.26
N CYS A 594 17.78 -14.53 -21.35
CA CYS A 594 16.98 -13.31 -21.42
C CYS A 594 15.96 -13.24 -20.29
N LEU A 595 15.28 -14.34 -19.98
CA LEU A 595 14.27 -14.38 -18.92
C LEU A 595 14.87 -14.08 -17.54
N LEU A 596 15.99 -14.72 -17.18
CA LEU A 596 16.62 -14.51 -15.88
C LEU A 596 17.15 -13.07 -15.74
N VAL A 597 17.79 -12.52 -16.77
CA VAL A 597 18.27 -11.12 -16.77
C VAL A 597 17.10 -10.15 -16.63
N SER A 598 15.99 -10.40 -17.34
CA SER A 598 14.77 -9.58 -17.26
C SER A 598 14.14 -9.65 -15.86
N ARG A 599 14.18 -10.81 -15.18
CA ARG A 599 13.70 -10.97 -13.80
C ARG A 599 14.53 -10.16 -12.81
N VAL A 600 15.86 -10.15 -12.94
CA VAL A 600 16.74 -9.30 -12.11
C VAL A 600 16.42 -7.82 -12.37
N ALA A 601 16.27 -7.43 -13.63
CA ALA A 601 15.91 -6.07 -14.01
C ALA A 601 14.54 -5.61 -13.46
N SER A 602 13.55 -6.50 -13.32
CA SER A 602 12.25 -6.19 -12.70
C SER A 602 12.33 -5.74 -11.23
N LEU A 603 13.47 -5.92 -10.55
CA LEU A 603 13.68 -5.46 -9.17
C LEU A 603 14.05 -3.97 -9.10
N GLY A 604 14.65 -3.44 -10.17
CA GLY A 604 15.08 -2.05 -10.26
C GLY A 604 13.97 -1.10 -10.71
N LYS A 605 14.28 0.19 -10.71
CA LYS A 605 13.34 1.26 -11.10
C LYS A 605 13.67 1.76 -12.51
N LEU A 606 12.66 1.86 -13.36
CA LEU A 606 12.80 2.47 -14.69
C LEU A 606 13.00 3.99 -14.57
N ARG A 607 13.98 4.54 -15.29
CA ARG A 607 14.14 6.00 -15.41
C ARG A 607 13.13 6.57 -16.40
N HIS A 608 11.95 6.91 -15.90
CA HIS A 608 10.82 7.40 -16.70
C HIS A 608 10.41 8.81 -16.25
N GLN A 609 9.98 9.65 -17.20
CA GLN A 609 9.39 10.96 -16.87
C GLN A 609 8.04 10.77 -16.16
N PRO A 610 7.50 11.78 -15.46
CA PRO A 610 6.20 11.66 -14.77
C PRO A 610 5.02 11.73 -15.75
N LYS A 611 4.96 10.78 -16.66
CA LYS A 611 3.93 10.57 -17.68
C LYS A 611 3.49 9.11 -17.64
N GLY A 612 2.35 8.79 -18.24
CA GLY A 612 1.92 7.41 -18.35
C GLY A 612 2.89 6.58 -19.18
N TYR A 613 3.18 5.36 -18.72
CA TYR A 613 4.02 4.42 -19.46
C TYR A 613 3.36 4.05 -20.80
N SER A 614 4.17 4.07 -21.85
CA SER A 614 3.81 3.61 -23.18
C SER A 614 4.94 2.72 -23.70
N GLY A 615 4.67 1.42 -23.73
CA GLY A 615 5.62 0.43 -24.20
C GLY A 615 5.04 -0.99 -24.15
N PRO A 616 5.85 -2.01 -24.49
CA PRO A 616 5.42 -3.40 -24.48
C PRO A 616 5.02 -3.85 -23.06
N LEU A 617 4.22 -4.91 -23.00
CA LEU A 617 3.75 -5.52 -21.76
C LEU A 617 4.14 -6.99 -21.71
N SER A 618 4.25 -7.54 -20.50
CA SER A 618 4.54 -8.97 -20.29
C SER A 618 3.73 -9.48 -19.10
N ARG A 619 2.74 -10.33 -19.38
CA ARG A 619 1.97 -11.00 -18.32
C ARG A 619 2.87 -11.88 -17.45
N HIS A 620 3.87 -12.52 -18.06
CA HIS A 620 4.86 -13.32 -17.33
C HIS A 620 5.69 -12.49 -16.34
N LEU A 621 6.15 -11.29 -16.73
CA LEU A 621 6.87 -10.40 -15.81
C LEU A 621 5.94 -9.72 -14.80
N LEU A 622 4.66 -9.50 -15.13
CA LEU A 622 3.65 -9.08 -14.15
C LEU A 622 3.42 -10.16 -13.07
N GLY A 623 3.34 -11.44 -13.45
CA GLY A 623 3.30 -12.53 -12.47
C GLY A 623 4.55 -12.58 -11.58
N TYR A 624 5.71 -12.27 -12.14
CA TYR A 624 6.94 -12.14 -11.34
C TYR A 624 6.92 -10.90 -10.43
N HIS A 625 6.32 -9.79 -10.88
CA HIS A 625 6.12 -8.61 -10.05
C HIS A 625 5.28 -8.91 -8.82
N SER A 626 4.21 -9.70 -8.95
CA SER A 626 3.40 -10.13 -7.80
C SER A 626 4.22 -10.89 -6.75
N VAL A 627 5.15 -11.75 -7.19
CA VAL A 627 6.14 -12.42 -6.31
C VAL A 627 7.03 -11.39 -5.59
N ILE A 628 7.58 -10.41 -6.33
CA ILE A 628 8.44 -9.35 -5.79
C ILE A 628 7.68 -8.51 -4.75
N SER A 629 6.48 -8.05 -5.08
CA SER A 629 5.66 -7.19 -4.22
C SER A 629 5.24 -7.90 -2.93
N ALA A 630 4.84 -9.18 -3.00
CA ALA A 630 4.50 -9.96 -1.81
C ALA A 630 5.69 -10.13 -0.86
N LEU A 631 6.90 -10.37 -1.40
CA LEU A 631 8.12 -10.47 -0.62
C LEU A 631 8.51 -9.10 -0.02
N ARG A 632 8.55 -8.04 -0.83
CA ARG A 632 8.89 -6.67 -0.38
C ARG A 632 7.98 -6.22 0.76
N ALA A 633 6.68 -6.42 0.63
CA ALA A 633 5.74 -6.03 1.68
C ALA A 633 5.95 -6.84 2.96
N SER A 634 6.32 -8.12 2.86
CA SER A 634 6.62 -8.97 4.04
C SER A 634 7.94 -8.57 4.72
N LEU A 635 8.95 -8.15 3.94
CA LEU A 635 10.18 -7.58 4.47
C LEU A 635 9.90 -6.26 5.18
N ARG A 636 9.07 -5.41 4.58
CA ARG A 636 8.72 -4.12 5.16
C ARG A 636 7.96 -4.24 6.47
N ASP A 637 7.02 -5.19 6.57
CA ASP A 637 6.33 -5.49 7.83
C ASP A 637 7.33 -5.81 8.96
N LEU A 638 8.35 -6.62 8.69
CA LEU A 638 9.36 -6.98 9.69
C LEU A 638 10.18 -5.77 10.16
N VAL A 639 10.57 -4.90 9.23
CA VAL A 639 11.33 -3.69 9.55
C VAL A 639 10.48 -2.71 10.37
N ASP A 640 9.21 -2.52 10.00
CA ASP A 640 8.28 -1.65 10.72
C ASP A 640 8.04 -2.15 12.16
N ILE A 641 7.85 -3.46 12.35
CA ILE A 641 7.65 -4.04 13.68
C ILE A 641 8.95 -4.03 14.50
N SER A 642 10.10 -4.21 13.86
CA SER A 642 11.41 -4.04 14.50
C SER A 642 11.54 -2.65 15.12
N LEU A 643 11.20 -1.59 14.35
CA LEU A 643 11.18 -0.22 14.84
C LEU A 643 10.14 -0.01 15.95
N ALA A 644 8.89 -0.41 15.72
CA ALA A 644 7.80 -0.19 16.69
C ALA A 644 8.12 -0.81 18.06
N THR A 645 8.70 -2.01 18.09
CA THR A 645 9.05 -2.68 19.35
C THR A 645 10.23 -2.02 20.07
N MET A 646 11.13 -1.28 19.38
CA MET A 646 12.14 -0.45 20.07
C MET A 646 11.47 0.57 20.99
N PHE A 647 10.38 1.18 20.53
CA PHE A 647 9.67 2.17 21.33
C PHE A 647 8.82 1.52 22.42
N LEU A 648 8.09 0.45 22.11
CA LEU A 648 7.27 -0.27 23.11
C LEU A 648 8.11 -0.79 24.28
N ASP A 649 9.35 -1.25 24.03
CA ASP A 649 10.27 -1.68 25.07
C ASP A 649 10.97 -0.53 25.81
N GLY A 650 10.70 0.72 25.40
CA GLY A 650 11.33 1.92 25.92
C GLY A 650 12.83 1.92 25.69
N ASN A 651 13.29 1.44 24.52
CA ASN A 651 14.68 1.52 24.09
C ASN A 651 14.97 2.79 23.30
N ALA A 652 13.94 3.41 22.71
CA ALA A 652 14.01 4.67 21.99
C ALA A 652 13.21 5.77 22.70
N ASP A 653 13.66 7.01 22.53
CA ASP A 653 13.07 8.18 23.16
C ASP A 653 11.75 8.55 22.47
N ARG A 654 10.75 8.91 23.28
CA ARG A 654 9.38 9.15 22.81
C ARG A 654 9.08 10.63 22.58
N ASP A 655 9.90 11.54 23.10
CA ASP A 655 9.67 12.97 22.99
C ASP A 655 10.25 13.49 21.67
N ARG A 656 9.48 13.29 20.59
CA ARG A 656 9.95 13.54 19.23
C ARG A 656 8.85 13.94 18.26
N ASN A 657 9.24 14.57 17.15
CA ASN A 657 8.37 15.06 16.08
C ASN A 657 8.75 14.54 14.68
N ASP A 658 9.79 13.73 14.57
CA ASP A 658 10.39 13.16 13.35
C ASP A 658 9.85 11.74 13.01
N TRP A 659 8.62 11.43 13.44
CA TRP A 659 8.01 10.08 13.31
C TRP A 659 7.96 9.55 11.88
N MET A 660 7.67 10.42 10.91
CA MET A 660 7.62 10.05 9.50
C MET A 660 9.03 9.90 8.91
N ASP A 661 10.01 10.68 9.39
CA ASP A 661 11.41 10.52 8.97
C ASP A 661 11.94 9.14 9.35
N LEU A 662 11.54 8.61 10.51
CA LEU A 662 11.86 7.22 10.91
C LEU A 662 11.30 6.21 9.89
N ALA A 663 10.02 6.33 9.52
CA ALA A 663 9.41 5.43 8.56
C ALA A 663 10.06 5.49 7.17
N LEU A 664 10.40 6.70 6.71
CA LEU A 664 11.04 6.95 5.41
C LEU A 664 12.53 6.58 5.41
N GLY A 665 13.20 6.64 6.56
CA GLY A 665 14.59 6.22 6.73
C GLY A 665 14.78 4.71 6.55
N LEU A 666 13.77 3.92 6.91
CA LEU A 666 13.79 2.47 6.77
C LEU A 666 13.68 1.99 5.31
N PRO A 667 14.23 0.80 4.98
CA PRO A 667 14.15 0.21 3.64
C PRO A 667 12.73 -0.27 3.28
N PHE A 668 12.52 -0.53 1.99
CA PHE A 668 11.32 -1.13 1.38
C PHE A 668 10.06 -0.25 1.51
N TYR A 669 10.23 1.08 1.53
CA TYR A 669 9.09 1.99 1.63
C TYR A 669 8.32 2.10 0.31
N ASP A 670 9.04 2.24 -0.81
CA ASP A 670 8.47 2.44 -2.13
C ASP A 670 8.28 1.11 -2.88
N GLU A 671 7.30 1.05 -3.79
CA GLU A 671 7.09 -0.08 -4.70
C GLU A 671 7.45 0.29 -6.13
N ASN A 672 8.30 -0.55 -6.76
CA ASN A 672 8.72 -0.39 -8.16
C ASN A 672 7.82 -1.21 -9.09
N SER A 673 7.50 -0.70 -10.28
CA SER A 673 6.87 -1.49 -11.34
C SER A 673 7.88 -2.42 -12.02
N TYR A 674 7.42 -3.43 -12.75
CA TYR A 674 8.32 -4.33 -13.51
C TYR A 674 8.78 -3.76 -14.87
N ALA A 675 8.49 -2.49 -15.15
CA ALA A 675 8.72 -1.87 -16.45
C ALA A 675 10.20 -1.96 -16.90
N LEU A 676 11.16 -1.86 -15.95
CA LEU A 676 12.58 -2.02 -16.27
C LEU A 676 12.90 -3.43 -16.80
N GLY A 677 12.28 -4.47 -16.24
CA GLY A 677 12.41 -5.83 -16.72
C GLY A 677 11.88 -6.02 -18.14
N VAL A 678 10.79 -5.33 -18.49
CA VAL A 678 10.28 -5.34 -19.87
C VAL A 678 11.24 -4.64 -20.82
N VAL A 679 11.75 -3.47 -20.44
CA VAL A 679 12.71 -2.71 -21.26
C VAL A 679 13.95 -3.57 -21.57
N VAL A 680 14.51 -4.24 -20.57
CA VAL A 680 15.65 -5.15 -20.74
C VAL A 680 15.29 -6.36 -21.60
N LYS A 681 14.13 -6.97 -21.35
CA LYS A 681 13.63 -8.07 -22.18
C LYS A 681 13.53 -7.68 -23.65
N THR A 682 12.88 -6.54 -23.93
CA THR A 682 12.68 -6.05 -25.29
C THR A 682 14.00 -5.78 -25.98
N TYR A 683 14.95 -5.12 -25.31
CA TYR A 683 16.29 -4.93 -25.84
C TYR A 683 16.96 -6.25 -26.23
N LEU A 684 16.98 -7.23 -25.30
CA LEU A 684 17.64 -8.52 -25.52
C LEU A 684 16.97 -9.37 -26.61
N ASP A 685 15.63 -9.36 -26.71
CA ASP A 685 14.89 -10.05 -27.78
C ASP A 685 15.12 -9.39 -29.15
N GLU A 686 15.25 -8.06 -29.20
CA GLU A 686 15.43 -7.30 -30.45
C GLU A 686 16.82 -7.45 -31.06
N LEU A 687 17.85 -7.77 -30.28
CA LEU A 687 19.19 -8.11 -30.79
C LEU A 687 19.13 -9.26 -31.81
N PHE A 688 18.23 -10.24 -31.62
CA PHE A 688 18.07 -11.40 -32.50
C PHE A 688 17.28 -11.11 -33.78
N THR A 689 16.92 -9.86 -34.06
CA THR A 689 16.41 -9.46 -35.40
C THR A 689 17.52 -9.30 -36.42
N ARG A 690 18.77 -9.24 -35.97
CA ARG A 690 19.96 -9.11 -36.81
C ARG A 690 20.73 -10.43 -36.83
N ASP A 691 21.47 -10.65 -37.92
CA ASP A 691 22.23 -11.88 -38.12
C ASP A 691 23.34 -12.05 -37.06
N ASP A 692 23.94 -10.96 -36.58
CA ASP A 692 24.91 -10.96 -35.48
C ASP A 692 24.39 -10.16 -34.26
N PRO A 693 23.74 -10.84 -33.30
CA PRO A 693 23.21 -10.21 -32.08
C PRO A 693 24.29 -9.75 -31.08
N THR A 694 25.57 -10.05 -31.33
CA THR A 694 26.70 -9.72 -30.44
C THR A 694 27.57 -8.58 -30.95
N SER A 695 27.41 -8.20 -32.22
CA SER A 695 28.15 -7.08 -32.83
C SER A 695 27.91 -5.76 -32.10
N GLU A 696 28.96 -4.96 -31.95
CA GLU A 696 28.89 -3.63 -31.33
C GLU A 696 27.94 -2.69 -32.08
N THR A 697 27.94 -2.78 -33.41
CA THR A 697 27.02 -2.05 -34.29
C THR A 697 25.56 -2.39 -33.98
N THR A 698 25.20 -3.67 -33.89
CA THR A 698 23.84 -4.10 -33.56
C THR A 698 23.40 -3.61 -32.18
N ARG A 699 24.28 -3.70 -31.17
CA ARG A 699 23.99 -3.20 -29.82
C ARG A 699 23.73 -1.69 -29.82
N ALA A 700 24.58 -0.92 -30.49
CA ALA A 700 24.41 0.53 -30.60
C ALA A 700 23.12 0.90 -31.34
N GLU A 701 22.81 0.21 -32.45
CA GLU A 701 21.58 0.41 -33.21
C GLU A 701 20.32 0.10 -32.37
N MET A 702 20.30 -1.01 -31.63
CA MET A 702 19.14 -1.37 -30.81
C MET A 702 18.97 -0.44 -29.61
N LYS A 703 20.07 0.03 -28.98
CA LYS A 703 19.99 1.07 -27.94
C LYS A 703 19.42 2.37 -28.49
N ALA A 704 19.78 2.76 -29.71
CA ALA A 704 19.26 3.96 -30.37
C ALA A 704 17.77 3.88 -30.70
N LYS A 705 17.24 2.66 -30.97
CA LYS A 705 15.81 2.41 -31.20
C LYS A 705 14.97 2.32 -29.93
N GLY A 706 15.59 2.23 -28.76
CA GLY A 706 14.90 2.13 -27.47
C GLY A 706 13.72 3.11 -27.26
N PRO A 707 13.87 4.41 -27.60
CA PRO A 707 12.78 5.39 -27.49
C PRO A 707 11.56 5.09 -28.37
N GLU A 708 11.68 4.29 -29.44
CA GLU A 708 10.56 3.85 -30.28
C GLU A 708 9.71 2.79 -29.56
N TRP A 709 10.31 2.00 -28.68
CA TRP A 709 9.62 0.94 -27.93
C TRP A 709 9.07 1.41 -26.59
N CYS A 710 9.80 2.29 -25.89
CA CYS A 710 9.38 2.84 -24.60
C CYS A 710 9.54 4.36 -24.60
N GLN A 711 8.41 5.07 -24.69
CA GLN A 711 8.42 6.52 -24.72
C GLN A 711 8.75 7.11 -23.35
N TYR A 712 9.30 8.32 -23.32
CA TYR A 712 9.58 9.09 -22.09
C TYR A 712 10.53 8.41 -21.08
N CYS A 713 11.28 7.40 -21.49
CA CYS A 713 12.30 6.75 -20.69
C CYS A 713 13.73 7.16 -21.10
N ASP A 714 14.65 7.20 -20.13
CA ASP A 714 16.09 7.15 -20.39
C ASP A 714 16.48 5.68 -20.62
N PHE A 715 16.31 5.22 -21.87
CA PHE A 715 16.45 3.81 -22.23
C PHE A 715 17.87 3.29 -21.95
N ALA A 716 18.90 4.00 -22.41
CA ALA A 716 20.29 3.58 -22.24
C ALA A 716 20.70 3.57 -20.75
N GLY A 717 20.42 4.65 -20.02
CA GLY A 717 20.73 4.71 -18.59
C GLY A 717 19.96 3.68 -17.75
N SER A 718 18.73 3.33 -18.17
CA SER A 718 17.96 2.25 -17.53
C SER A 718 18.58 0.87 -17.77
N LEU A 719 19.08 0.59 -18.98
CA LEU A 719 19.81 -0.65 -19.27
C LEU A 719 21.09 -0.75 -18.43
N ASP A 720 21.83 0.34 -18.31
CA ASP A 720 23.06 0.39 -17.51
C ASP A 720 22.76 0.10 -16.03
N ASP A 721 21.70 0.68 -15.46
CA ASP A 721 21.27 0.39 -14.09
C ASP A 721 20.90 -1.09 -13.90
N ALA A 722 20.20 -1.68 -14.87
CA ALA A 722 19.81 -3.09 -14.82
C ALA A 722 21.01 -4.03 -14.91
N PHE A 723 21.98 -3.74 -15.78
CA PHE A 723 23.19 -4.55 -15.92
C PHE A 723 24.15 -4.37 -14.74
N HIS A 724 24.18 -3.18 -14.12
CA HIS A 724 24.91 -2.97 -12.87
C HIS A 724 24.29 -3.78 -11.70
N LEU A 725 22.96 -3.82 -11.63
CA LEU A 725 22.25 -4.68 -10.68
C LEU A 725 22.53 -6.17 -10.94
N TRP A 726 22.57 -6.59 -12.22
CA TRP A 726 22.98 -7.94 -12.59
C TRP A 726 24.38 -8.29 -12.05
N ASP A 727 25.37 -7.43 -12.30
CA ASP A 727 26.75 -7.63 -11.86
C ASP A 727 26.84 -7.79 -10.33
N ALA A 728 26.07 -6.99 -9.59
CA ALA A 728 26.00 -7.07 -8.13
C ALA A 728 25.44 -8.41 -7.66
N VAL A 729 24.30 -8.84 -8.21
CA VAL A 729 23.64 -10.11 -7.85
C VAL A 729 24.54 -11.29 -8.23
N TYR A 730 25.13 -11.28 -9.42
CA TYR A 730 26.01 -12.34 -9.88
C TYR A 730 27.24 -12.51 -8.97
N LYS A 731 27.91 -11.42 -8.56
CA LYS A 731 29.02 -11.52 -7.60
C LYS A 731 28.59 -12.09 -6.24
N GLY A 732 27.40 -11.73 -5.77
CA GLY A 732 26.78 -12.35 -4.60
C GLY A 732 26.61 -13.87 -4.78
N VAL A 733 26.06 -14.30 -5.92
CA VAL A 733 25.85 -15.70 -6.25
C VAL A 733 27.17 -16.49 -6.26
N LYS A 734 28.24 -15.93 -6.85
CA LYS A 734 29.57 -16.56 -6.86
C LYS A 734 30.13 -16.77 -5.45
N THR A 735 29.85 -15.83 -4.54
CA THR A 735 30.32 -15.90 -3.15
C THR A 735 29.56 -16.96 -2.33
N ALA A 736 28.28 -17.18 -2.62
CA ALA A 736 27.44 -18.11 -1.87
C ALA A 736 27.93 -19.57 -1.91
N GLY A 737 28.75 -19.93 -2.90
CA GLY A 737 29.27 -21.29 -3.06
C GLY A 737 28.15 -22.34 -3.12
N ALA A 738 28.26 -23.37 -2.29
CA ALA A 738 27.32 -24.50 -2.25
C ALA A 738 25.91 -24.14 -1.73
N GLU A 739 25.71 -22.95 -1.14
CA GLU A 739 24.39 -22.48 -0.69
C GLU A 739 23.42 -22.23 -1.87
N ILE A 740 23.97 -21.96 -3.06
CA ILE A 740 23.18 -21.81 -4.30
C ILE A 740 23.44 -23.02 -5.20
N LYS A 741 22.42 -23.86 -5.38
CA LYS A 741 22.53 -25.10 -6.15
C LYS A 741 22.81 -24.87 -7.65
N ASP A 742 22.39 -23.73 -8.20
CA ASP A 742 22.39 -23.45 -9.64
C ASP A 742 23.50 -22.48 -10.09
N GLN A 743 24.67 -22.47 -9.42
CA GLN A 743 25.77 -21.56 -9.81
C GLN A 743 26.19 -21.69 -11.29
N GLY A 744 26.22 -22.91 -11.84
CA GLY A 744 26.58 -23.14 -13.24
C GLY A 744 25.63 -22.46 -14.23
N MET A 745 24.34 -22.36 -13.88
CA MET A 745 23.35 -21.62 -14.67
C MET A 745 23.69 -20.13 -14.70
N TRP A 746 24.05 -19.55 -13.55
CA TRP A 746 24.44 -18.13 -13.47
C TRP A 746 25.71 -17.84 -14.28
N ASP A 747 26.71 -18.72 -14.25
CA ASP A 747 27.94 -18.61 -15.05
C ASP A 747 27.68 -18.69 -16.56
N GLU A 748 26.67 -19.46 -16.99
CA GLU A 748 26.24 -19.52 -18.39
C GLU A 748 25.55 -18.22 -18.82
N VAL A 749 24.61 -17.73 -18.02
CA VAL A 749 23.86 -16.50 -18.33
C VAL A 749 24.76 -15.26 -18.28
N ASP A 750 25.70 -15.19 -17.34
CA ASP A 750 26.65 -14.07 -17.26
C ASP A 750 27.55 -13.98 -18.50
N ARG A 751 28.12 -15.12 -18.94
CA ARG A 751 28.89 -15.18 -20.20
C ARG A 751 28.03 -14.82 -21.41
N TRP A 752 26.78 -15.26 -21.42
CA TRP A 752 25.82 -14.94 -22.48
C TRP A 752 25.51 -13.44 -22.54
N LEU A 753 25.30 -12.80 -21.38
CA LEU A 753 24.98 -11.38 -21.27
C LEU A 753 26.18 -10.49 -21.58
N ALA A 754 27.39 -10.90 -21.17
CA ALA A 754 28.62 -10.14 -21.41
C ALA A 754 28.84 -9.82 -22.90
N ALA A 755 28.44 -10.71 -23.81
CA ALA A 755 28.52 -10.49 -25.24
C ALA A 755 27.43 -9.55 -25.81
N ARG A 756 26.36 -9.25 -25.05
CA ARG A 756 25.12 -8.60 -25.52
C ARG A 756 24.80 -7.27 -24.84
N ARG A 757 25.51 -6.89 -23.78
CA ARG A 757 25.33 -5.62 -23.07
C ARG A 757 26.11 -4.44 -23.64
#